data_AF-A0A966SPL2-F1
#
_entry.id   AF-A0A966SPL2-F1
#
_cell.length_a   1.000
_cell.length_b   1.000
_cell.length_c   1.000
_cell.angle_alpha   90.00
_cell.angle_beta   90.00
_cell.angle_gamma   90.00
#
_symmetry.space_group_name_H-M   'P 1'
#
loop_
_entity.id
_entity.type
_entity.pdbx_description
1 polymer ?
#
loop_
_entity_poly.entity_id
_entity_poly.type
_entity_poly.pdbx_seq_one_letter_code
_entity_poly.pdbx_strand_id
1 'polypeptide(L)'
;MQRPTVNSEGKAIGRTEEEVRNFWNWFGDSKVVDEQGRPLVVYHGTNEDFDTFDRSWVGEGNGNADWGPGFYFASDRKAAEGYGSRIVEAYLKIDRPADNEVMMSSDVQMALDDGMGFTSPDEVLTENGYDGVAVQHKDYNATEYVVFNAEQIKSATNNQGTFDPNNPSILYQSATIRSGKETLKKYGLDPKKRYKTREVAAALEARQREKYGTIERNDRSAKAASRIAKWMQAEVEFEMENPEKSGIGWYSQKFQAALDTMAQVFPELATDKAARDTMTALIAITSDGQKVVPNFAQAMDIYGNFRAGGKTEGKFTTSRGHTRQSSIDNNMKVLQRLYDRFGAEEMHIYLMQEKTISELKQIAKQNGGVLKSAYQAHINMPMAAVEFGPKLGAFYANLMGAHGYLTMDRWWSRTFNRYRGTLLAAPKQAGLKRFKELLGKPEISDDEAIAATVSYRKSYEAKKFKNGTEIEKAANTIYKDAFEALKDSPFNATDRTFMLDAVRKTQQNLNKEGYDLSIADIQAILWYYEKRLYGELGARQTADISYEEAARRVVSGYANRSGVESILGTEGQPGKDQGTTAGGVSPGEEEYKEASVSQPGRLYQGDRNLLIQHNLTAGNLQFANKLGGLAAPSLAVTKVDSPLTSFGEITLIGPKTMADPKSGTRVFGADIYSPRYPDVVYKFKASAIKNIAKTFARQMNIAGEGLDENELKRSGVGYLENKPWAMMKFLEVEGVEPNIAYNMPDEATQKAIKKYGLDKFFGVEDYNLREDPEFQKAAVDAQIDQYKQAFDEKDFNEFIKAIEEDDGYRRRVIREWSRNVYQMGKAQTNPEFDYAGTRNALRDQIKELGKQQAFVDYLTSVIERENPDQKIERISDSGTRRYLDHTIENVVAILKKDLRGGEDFNYGVGSIRSKYAPEFKKRDHTKPIQGR
;
A
#
# COMPACT_ATOMS: atom_id res chain seq x y z
N MET A 1 17.15 -30.72 -1.69
CA MET A 1 17.69 -29.37 -1.42
C MET A 1 16.51 -28.43 -1.17
N GLN A 2 16.42 -27.85 0.03
CA GLN A 2 15.34 -26.89 0.33
C GLN A 2 15.64 -25.61 -0.46
N ARG A 3 14.85 -25.36 -1.52
CA ARG A 3 15.04 -24.18 -2.35
C ARG A 3 14.87 -22.92 -1.48
N PRO A 4 15.71 -21.88 -1.63
CA PRO A 4 15.66 -20.68 -0.79
C PRO A 4 14.25 -20.07 -0.68
N THR A 5 13.90 -19.55 0.50
CA THR A 5 12.63 -18.83 0.71
C THR A 5 12.80 -17.31 0.61
N VAL A 6 14.05 -16.84 0.49
CA VAL A 6 14.43 -15.42 0.37
C VAL A 6 15.28 -15.18 -0.86
N ASN A 7 15.19 -13.96 -1.42
CA ASN A 7 15.95 -13.51 -2.59
C ASN A 7 17.31 -12.90 -2.21
N SER A 8 18.06 -12.44 -3.22
CA SER A 8 19.38 -11.81 -3.04
C SER A 8 19.39 -10.58 -2.14
N GLU A 9 18.26 -9.89 -1.99
CA GLU A 9 18.10 -8.74 -1.09
C GLU A 9 17.68 -9.13 0.34
N GLY A 10 17.59 -10.44 0.63
CA GLY A 10 17.12 -10.95 1.92
C GLY A 10 15.62 -10.78 2.14
N LYS A 11 14.84 -10.50 1.09
CA LYS A 11 13.38 -10.41 1.15
C LYS A 11 12.76 -11.77 0.84
N ALA A 12 11.67 -12.12 1.53
CA ALA A 12 10.93 -13.35 1.23
C ALA A 12 10.42 -13.36 -0.22
N ILE A 13 10.59 -14.49 -0.91
CA ILE A 13 10.16 -14.70 -2.31
C ILE A 13 8.63 -14.77 -2.39
N GLY A 14 8.01 -15.42 -1.41
CA GLY A 14 6.57 -15.58 -1.26
C GLY A 14 6.21 -15.57 0.23
N ARG A 15 4.95 -15.27 0.56
CA ARG A 15 4.49 -15.18 1.97
C ARG A 15 4.01 -16.48 2.55
N THR A 16 3.56 -17.38 1.68
CA THR A 16 3.15 -18.73 2.03
C THR A 16 4.13 -19.70 1.39
N GLU A 17 4.19 -20.92 1.94
CA GLU A 17 4.96 -21.98 1.30
C GLU A 17 4.47 -22.29 -0.12
N GLU A 18 3.17 -22.08 -0.38
CA GLU A 18 2.59 -22.25 -1.71
C GLU A 18 3.11 -21.21 -2.71
N GLU A 19 3.17 -19.93 -2.32
CA GLU A 19 3.77 -18.89 -3.17
C GLU A 19 5.25 -19.17 -3.47
N VAL A 20 5.99 -19.69 -2.48
CA VAL A 20 7.39 -20.10 -2.66
C VAL A 20 7.50 -21.32 -3.58
N ARG A 21 6.61 -22.31 -3.46
CA ARG A 21 6.55 -23.46 -4.38
C ARG A 21 6.25 -23.02 -5.81
N ASN A 22 5.26 -22.15 -5.99
CA ASN A 22 4.89 -21.58 -7.28
C ASN A 22 6.06 -20.84 -7.92
N PHE A 23 6.76 -19.99 -7.15
CA PHE A 23 7.97 -19.34 -7.60
C PHE A 23 8.97 -20.35 -8.17
N TRP A 24 9.28 -21.38 -7.39
CA TRP A 24 10.28 -22.37 -7.75
C TRP A 24 9.83 -23.25 -8.93
N ASN A 25 8.55 -23.54 -9.07
CA ASN A 25 8.03 -24.24 -10.25
C ASN A 25 8.31 -23.46 -11.54
N TRP A 26 8.20 -22.13 -11.52
CA TRP A 26 8.53 -21.29 -12.67
C TRP A 26 10.04 -21.02 -12.80
N PHE A 27 10.67 -20.54 -11.73
CA PHE A 27 12.08 -20.13 -11.71
C PHE A 27 13.02 -21.31 -11.96
N GLY A 28 12.59 -22.53 -11.65
CA GLY A 28 13.26 -23.76 -12.04
C GLY A 28 14.71 -23.81 -11.56
N ASP A 29 15.61 -24.08 -12.49
CA ASP A 29 17.06 -24.20 -12.28
C ASP A 29 17.81 -22.99 -12.83
N SER A 30 17.15 -21.82 -12.88
CA SER A 30 17.73 -20.62 -13.44
C SER A 30 19.07 -20.25 -12.79
N LYS A 31 20.00 -19.78 -13.63
CA LYS A 31 21.34 -19.30 -13.26
C LYS A 31 21.37 -17.83 -12.83
N VAL A 32 20.22 -17.14 -12.84
CA VAL A 32 20.13 -15.74 -12.37
C VAL A 32 19.97 -15.72 -10.84
N VAL A 33 21.02 -16.20 -10.17
CA VAL A 33 21.10 -16.34 -8.72
C VAL A 33 22.33 -15.60 -8.19
N ASP A 34 22.30 -15.24 -6.91
CA ASP A 34 23.49 -14.73 -6.24
C ASP A 34 24.48 -15.86 -5.90
N GLU A 35 25.61 -15.49 -5.29
CA GLU A 35 26.66 -16.42 -4.88
C GLU A 35 26.17 -17.50 -3.89
N GLN A 36 25.03 -17.27 -3.21
CA GLN A 36 24.40 -18.20 -2.28
C GLN A 36 23.30 -19.04 -2.94
N GLY A 37 23.10 -18.91 -4.26
CA GLY A 37 22.05 -19.62 -5.00
C GLY A 37 20.64 -19.07 -4.75
N ARG A 38 20.52 -17.90 -4.10
CA ARG A 38 19.22 -17.22 -3.93
C ARG A 38 18.86 -16.52 -5.24
N PRO A 39 17.57 -16.48 -5.62
CA PRO A 39 17.14 -15.75 -6.80
C PRO A 39 17.58 -14.30 -6.77
N LEU A 40 18.28 -13.86 -7.81
CA LEU A 40 18.81 -12.52 -7.93
C LEU A 40 17.70 -11.56 -8.38
N VAL A 41 17.51 -10.46 -7.64
CA VAL A 41 16.71 -9.32 -8.10
C VAL A 41 17.55 -8.51 -9.06
N VAL A 42 17.08 -8.37 -10.30
CA VAL A 42 17.71 -7.58 -11.36
C VAL A 42 16.81 -6.41 -11.77
N TYR A 43 17.38 -5.46 -12.52
CA TYR A 43 16.77 -4.15 -12.76
C TYR A 43 16.70 -3.83 -14.26
N HIS A 44 15.53 -3.43 -14.73
CA HIS A 44 15.34 -2.87 -16.08
C HIS A 44 14.96 -1.40 -15.98
N GLY A 45 15.73 -0.53 -16.63
CA GLY A 45 15.47 0.89 -16.72
C GLY A 45 14.69 1.25 -17.97
N THR A 46 13.61 2.00 -17.82
CA THR A 46 12.76 2.43 -18.95
C THR A 46 12.12 3.79 -18.65
N ASN A 47 11.73 4.52 -19.70
CA ASN A 47 10.80 5.65 -19.57
C ASN A 47 9.38 5.29 -20.03
N GLU A 48 9.23 4.08 -20.59
CA GLU A 48 7.97 3.59 -21.12
C GLU A 48 7.16 2.87 -20.07
N ASP A 49 5.86 2.80 -20.32
CA ASP A 49 4.91 2.19 -19.41
C ASP A 49 4.23 1.00 -20.08
N PHE A 50 4.65 -0.19 -19.64
CA PHE A 50 4.18 -1.47 -20.14
C PHE A 50 3.93 -2.44 -18.99
N ASP A 51 3.26 -3.53 -19.35
CA ASP A 51 2.79 -4.55 -18.43
C ASP A 51 3.31 -5.95 -18.72
N THR A 52 3.91 -6.09 -19.89
CA THR A 52 4.52 -7.28 -20.45
C THR A 52 5.65 -6.79 -21.34
N PHE A 53 6.80 -7.45 -21.30
CA PHE A 53 7.89 -7.18 -22.24
C PHE A 53 7.47 -7.70 -23.62
N ASP A 54 7.55 -6.87 -24.65
CA ASP A 54 7.05 -7.20 -25.99
C ASP A 54 8.19 -7.15 -27.01
N ARG A 55 8.42 -8.27 -27.73
CA ARG A 55 9.52 -8.37 -28.70
C ARG A 55 9.39 -7.35 -29.83
N SER A 56 8.17 -6.90 -30.13
CA SER A 56 7.95 -5.89 -31.17
C SER A 56 8.55 -4.52 -30.84
N TRP A 57 8.90 -4.26 -29.58
CA TRP A 57 9.49 -2.98 -29.14
C TRP A 57 11.02 -3.07 -29.00
N VAL A 58 11.61 -4.24 -29.27
CA VAL A 58 13.06 -4.40 -29.22
C VAL A 58 13.70 -3.49 -30.28
N GLY A 59 14.62 -2.64 -29.83
CA GLY A 59 15.28 -1.65 -30.69
C GLY A 59 14.65 -0.25 -30.69
N GLU A 60 13.45 -0.05 -30.10
CA GLU A 60 12.79 1.27 -30.04
C GLU A 60 13.35 2.21 -28.92
N GLY A 61 14.33 1.76 -28.14
CA GLY A 61 14.98 2.50 -27.05
C GLY A 61 16.20 3.35 -27.48
N ASN A 62 17.18 3.53 -26.57
CA ASN A 62 18.42 4.32 -26.81
C ASN A 62 19.41 3.69 -27.83
N GLY A 63 18.96 2.77 -28.68
CA GLY A 63 19.65 2.37 -29.91
C GLY A 63 20.82 1.39 -29.80
N ASN A 64 21.28 1.02 -28.60
CA ASN A 64 22.38 0.05 -28.45
C ASN A 64 21.87 -1.26 -27.85
N ALA A 65 21.65 -2.25 -28.70
CA ALA A 65 21.41 -3.64 -28.32
C ALA A 65 22.72 -4.42 -28.51
N ASP A 66 23.70 -4.17 -27.63
CA ASP A 66 25.08 -4.63 -27.76
C ASP A 66 25.21 -6.17 -27.88
N TRP A 67 24.18 -6.91 -27.43
CA TRP A 67 24.12 -8.37 -27.43
C TRP A 67 23.00 -8.94 -28.31
N GLY A 68 22.45 -8.14 -29.22
CA GLY A 68 21.35 -8.55 -30.11
C GLY A 68 19.96 -8.33 -29.52
N PRO A 69 18.89 -8.77 -30.21
CA PRO A 69 17.53 -8.44 -29.85
C PRO A 69 17.04 -9.23 -28.62
N GLY A 70 16.57 -8.51 -27.60
CA GLY A 70 16.03 -9.09 -26.37
C GLY A 70 15.70 -8.04 -25.32
N PHE A 71 15.36 -8.49 -24.11
CA PHE A 71 15.04 -7.62 -22.98
C PHE A 71 16.20 -7.56 -21.99
N TYR A 72 16.74 -6.36 -21.81
CA TYR A 72 17.99 -6.12 -21.08
C TYR A 72 17.74 -5.79 -19.60
N PHE A 73 18.54 -6.35 -18.71
CA PHE A 73 18.50 -6.14 -17.27
C PHE A 73 19.93 -6.02 -16.71
N ALA A 74 20.10 -5.25 -15.64
CA ALA A 74 21.36 -5.14 -14.91
C ALA A 74 21.25 -5.78 -13.53
N SER A 75 22.32 -6.42 -13.05
CA SER A 75 22.44 -6.88 -11.66
C SER A 75 22.58 -5.73 -10.66
N ASP A 76 22.98 -4.55 -11.13
CA ASP A 76 23.11 -3.33 -10.33
C ASP A 76 22.01 -2.31 -10.69
N ARG A 77 21.39 -1.73 -9.66
CA ARG A 77 20.29 -0.77 -9.82
C ARG A 77 20.74 0.53 -10.48
N LYS A 78 21.92 1.06 -10.13
CA LYS A 78 22.40 2.34 -10.65
C LYS A 78 22.72 2.24 -12.14
N ALA A 79 23.22 1.09 -12.59
CA ALA A 79 23.41 0.82 -14.01
C ALA A 79 22.08 0.93 -14.78
N ALA A 80 20.99 0.32 -14.26
CA ALA A 80 19.66 0.42 -14.87
C ALA A 80 19.08 1.85 -14.85
N GLU A 81 19.34 2.65 -13.81
CA GLU A 81 18.91 4.05 -13.71
C GLU A 81 19.46 4.95 -14.83
N GLY A 82 20.53 4.54 -15.51
CA GLY A 82 21.04 5.22 -16.70
C GLY A 82 20.13 5.11 -17.94
N TYR A 83 19.28 4.08 -18.02
CA TYR A 83 18.45 3.79 -19.20
C TYR A 83 17.02 4.34 -19.10
N GLY A 84 16.57 4.71 -17.91
CA GLY A 84 15.26 5.31 -17.73
C GLY A 84 14.92 5.64 -16.29
N SER A 85 14.00 6.58 -16.11
CA SER A 85 13.56 7.06 -14.81
C SER A 85 12.69 6.05 -14.04
N ARG A 86 12.06 5.10 -14.74
CA ARG A 86 11.31 4.00 -14.13
C ARG A 86 12.17 2.74 -14.08
N ILE A 87 12.25 2.14 -12.89
CA ILE A 87 12.95 0.89 -12.63
C ILE A 87 11.96 -0.25 -12.41
N VAL A 88 12.07 -1.30 -13.22
CA VAL A 88 11.37 -2.58 -13.04
C VAL A 88 12.31 -3.54 -12.32
N GLU A 89 11.92 -3.96 -11.12
CA GLU A 89 12.62 -4.99 -10.34
C GLU A 89 12.03 -6.37 -10.70
N ALA A 90 12.87 -7.30 -11.16
CA ALA A 90 12.44 -8.58 -11.72
C ALA A 90 13.31 -9.75 -11.27
N TYR A 91 12.72 -10.94 -11.33
CA TYR A 91 13.41 -12.22 -11.41
C TYR A 91 13.44 -12.66 -12.87
N LEU A 92 14.53 -13.29 -13.29
CA LEU A 92 14.69 -13.82 -14.65
C LEU A 92 14.87 -15.34 -14.62
N LYS A 93 14.18 -16.03 -15.53
CA LYS A 93 14.35 -17.46 -15.77
C LYS A 93 15.27 -17.68 -16.98
N ILE A 94 16.55 -17.92 -16.71
CA ILE A 94 17.58 -18.32 -17.68
C ILE A 94 18.24 -19.61 -17.17
N ASP A 95 18.00 -20.76 -17.77
CA ASP A 95 18.54 -22.05 -17.34
C ASP A 95 19.97 -22.28 -17.86
N ARG A 96 20.31 -21.74 -19.05
CA ARG A 96 21.61 -21.86 -19.71
C ARG A 96 22.01 -20.53 -20.37
N PRO A 97 22.60 -19.60 -19.60
CA PRO A 97 23.04 -18.32 -20.14
C PRO A 97 24.26 -18.47 -21.07
N ALA A 98 24.30 -17.69 -22.13
CA ALA A 98 25.50 -17.40 -22.90
C ALA A 98 26.36 -16.39 -22.11
N ASP A 99 27.56 -16.78 -21.74
CA ASP A 99 28.50 -15.95 -20.98
C ASP A 99 29.47 -15.18 -21.90
N ASN A 100 30.40 -14.42 -21.31
CA ASN A 100 31.40 -13.66 -22.07
C ASN A 100 32.17 -14.49 -23.11
N GLU A 101 32.46 -15.78 -22.85
CA GLU A 101 33.21 -16.61 -23.80
C GLU A 101 32.32 -17.01 -24.98
N VAL A 102 31.10 -17.46 -24.69
CA VAL A 102 30.11 -17.82 -25.72
C VAL A 102 29.80 -16.63 -26.62
N MET A 103 29.61 -15.45 -26.02
CA MET A 103 29.34 -14.22 -26.76
C MET A 103 30.50 -13.78 -27.67
N MET A 104 31.74 -14.23 -27.39
CA MET A 104 32.93 -13.95 -28.20
C MET A 104 33.27 -15.06 -29.21
N SER A 105 32.45 -16.11 -29.29
CA SER A 105 32.61 -17.16 -30.31
C SER A 105 32.41 -16.61 -31.72
N SER A 106 33.08 -17.21 -32.72
CA SER A 106 33.00 -16.76 -34.12
C SER A 106 31.56 -16.65 -34.61
N ASP A 107 30.73 -17.62 -34.26
CA ASP A 107 29.38 -17.75 -34.79
C ASP A 107 28.46 -16.66 -34.21
N VAL A 108 28.61 -16.33 -32.92
CA VAL A 108 27.87 -15.24 -32.27
C VAL A 108 28.39 -13.87 -32.71
N GLN A 109 29.71 -13.69 -32.84
CA GLN A 109 30.30 -12.45 -33.35
C GLN A 109 29.89 -12.18 -34.81
N MET A 110 29.86 -13.22 -35.65
CA MET A 110 29.37 -13.09 -37.02
C MET A 110 27.89 -12.69 -37.07
N ALA A 111 27.05 -13.21 -36.16
CA ALA A 111 25.64 -12.82 -36.07
C ALA A 111 25.44 -11.39 -35.54
N LEU A 112 26.31 -10.91 -34.64
CA LEU A 112 26.31 -9.53 -34.15
C LEU A 112 26.79 -8.53 -35.23
N ASP A 113 27.77 -8.94 -36.04
CA ASP A 113 28.34 -8.14 -37.14
C ASP A 113 27.53 -8.22 -38.45
N ASP A 114 26.52 -9.12 -38.54
CA ASP A 114 25.66 -9.27 -39.71
C ASP A 114 24.69 -8.09 -39.85
N GLY A 115 25.22 -6.95 -40.30
CA GLY A 115 24.47 -5.74 -40.62
C GLY A 115 23.43 -5.90 -41.74
N MET A 116 23.24 -7.11 -42.27
CA MET A 116 22.16 -7.47 -43.21
C MET A 116 21.00 -8.24 -42.55
N GLY A 117 21.14 -8.70 -41.30
CA GLY A 117 20.04 -9.29 -40.51
C GLY A 117 19.52 -10.64 -41.01
N PHE A 118 20.37 -11.47 -41.64
CA PHE A 118 19.98 -12.81 -42.09
C PHE A 118 19.98 -13.85 -40.96
N THR A 119 20.72 -13.59 -39.88
CA THR A 119 20.78 -14.43 -38.68
C THR A 119 20.84 -13.54 -37.45
N SER A 120 19.95 -13.73 -36.48
CA SER A 120 19.98 -12.93 -35.25
C SER A 120 20.77 -13.63 -34.12
N PRO A 121 21.52 -12.88 -33.29
CA PRO A 121 22.31 -13.48 -32.20
C PRO A 121 21.49 -14.36 -31.26
N ASP A 122 20.25 -13.99 -30.93
CA ASP A 122 19.36 -14.80 -30.09
C ASP A 122 18.90 -16.09 -30.78
N GLU A 123 18.70 -16.11 -32.10
CA GLU A 123 18.43 -17.34 -32.86
C GLU A 123 19.64 -18.27 -32.81
N VAL A 124 20.85 -17.76 -33.08
CA VAL A 124 22.09 -18.55 -33.01
C VAL A 124 22.30 -19.09 -31.60
N LEU A 125 22.07 -18.27 -30.57
CA LEU A 125 22.16 -18.70 -29.18
C LEU A 125 21.11 -19.77 -28.86
N THR A 126 19.87 -19.59 -29.29
CA THR A 126 18.76 -20.55 -29.06
C THR A 126 19.02 -21.88 -29.76
N GLU A 127 19.47 -21.88 -31.02
CA GLU A 127 19.83 -23.08 -31.77
C GLU A 127 20.96 -23.86 -31.12
N ASN A 128 21.93 -23.13 -30.55
CA ASN A 128 23.02 -23.73 -29.79
C ASN A 128 22.60 -24.17 -28.37
N GLY A 129 21.36 -23.87 -27.96
CA GLY A 129 20.69 -24.29 -26.72
C GLY A 129 20.68 -23.27 -25.58
N TYR A 130 21.14 -22.03 -25.81
CA TYR A 130 21.20 -20.97 -24.79
C TYR A 130 19.85 -20.24 -24.76
N ASP A 131 19.35 -19.96 -23.57
CA ASP A 131 18.02 -19.36 -23.38
C ASP A 131 18.08 -17.91 -22.82
N GLY A 132 19.28 -17.33 -22.79
CA GLY A 132 19.52 -15.95 -22.44
C GLY A 132 21.01 -15.62 -22.45
N VAL A 133 21.36 -14.39 -22.13
CA VAL A 133 22.74 -13.88 -22.06
C VAL A 133 23.03 -13.44 -20.63
N ALA A 134 24.27 -13.64 -20.15
CA ALA A 134 24.77 -13.11 -18.88
C ALA A 134 26.23 -12.66 -19.05
N VAL A 135 26.45 -11.38 -19.37
CA VAL A 135 27.78 -10.81 -19.61
C VAL A 135 28.23 -10.01 -18.41
N GLN A 136 29.40 -10.34 -17.87
CA GLN A 136 30.01 -9.61 -16.75
C GLN A 136 30.84 -8.44 -17.26
N HIS A 137 30.56 -7.24 -16.76
CA HIS A 137 31.31 -6.02 -17.03
C HIS A 137 32.28 -5.72 -15.88
N LYS A 138 33.59 -5.81 -16.17
CA LYS A 138 34.65 -5.65 -15.16
C LYS A 138 34.79 -4.21 -14.63
N ASP A 139 34.46 -3.21 -15.46
CA ASP A 139 34.69 -1.80 -15.15
C ASP A 139 33.78 -1.25 -14.04
N TYR A 140 32.60 -1.84 -13.87
CA TYR A 140 31.61 -1.43 -12.87
C TYR A 140 31.02 -2.60 -12.05
N ASN A 141 31.67 -3.78 -12.12
CA ASN A 141 31.35 -4.98 -11.35
C ASN A 141 29.84 -5.32 -11.34
N ALA A 142 29.23 -5.33 -12.53
CA ALA A 142 27.83 -5.70 -12.73
C ALA A 142 27.69 -6.70 -13.89
N THR A 143 26.68 -7.54 -13.81
CA THR A 143 26.29 -8.46 -14.88
C THR A 143 25.10 -7.87 -15.63
N GLU A 144 25.21 -7.86 -16.94
CA GLU A 144 24.12 -7.54 -17.85
C GLU A 144 23.47 -8.85 -18.32
N TYR A 145 22.15 -8.92 -18.19
CA TYR A 145 21.35 -10.07 -18.58
C TYR A 145 20.46 -9.70 -19.76
N VAL A 146 20.31 -10.63 -20.71
CA VAL A 146 19.33 -10.50 -21.80
C VAL A 146 18.46 -11.75 -21.81
N VAL A 147 17.14 -11.56 -21.81
CA VAL A 147 16.16 -12.64 -21.99
C VAL A 147 15.41 -12.45 -23.31
N PHE A 148 15.06 -13.56 -23.96
CA PHE A 148 14.50 -13.53 -25.31
C PHE A 148 12.97 -13.48 -25.30
N ASN A 149 12.33 -14.05 -24.25
CA ASN A 149 10.89 -14.16 -24.13
C ASN A 149 10.36 -13.50 -22.85
N ALA A 150 9.12 -13.04 -22.91
CA ALA A 150 8.50 -12.27 -21.83
C ALA A 150 8.15 -13.13 -20.60
N GLU A 151 7.85 -14.40 -20.84
CA GLU A 151 7.51 -15.42 -19.84
C GLU A 151 8.69 -15.74 -18.91
N GLN A 152 9.91 -15.41 -19.34
CA GLN A 152 11.14 -15.52 -18.55
C GLN A 152 11.24 -14.42 -17.48
N ILE A 153 10.28 -13.50 -17.39
CA ILE A 153 10.34 -12.33 -16.52
C ILE A 153 9.15 -12.35 -15.56
N LYS A 154 9.42 -12.24 -14.25
CA LYS A 154 8.39 -11.96 -13.24
C LYS A 154 8.84 -10.80 -12.38
N SER A 155 7.92 -9.92 -11.99
CA SER A 155 8.28 -8.82 -11.10
C SER A 155 8.68 -9.33 -9.72
N ALA A 156 9.77 -8.81 -9.16
CA ALA A 156 10.24 -9.13 -7.82
C ALA A 156 9.47 -8.37 -6.72
N THR A 157 8.83 -7.25 -7.07
CA THR A 157 8.12 -6.37 -6.11
C THR A 157 6.63 -6.34 -6.31
N ASN A 158 6.18 -6.50 -7.55
CA ASN A 158 4.78 -6.55 -7.90
C ASN A 158 4.49 -7.93 -8.48
N ASN A 159 4.57 -8.96 -7.63
CA ASN A 159 4.13 -10.33 -7.94
C ASN A 159 3.00 -10.78 -6.96
N GLN A 160 1.97 -11.47 -7.46
CA GLN A 160 0.90 -12.03 -6.63
C GLN A 160 1.27 -13.30 -5.88
N GLY A 161 2.28 -14.04 -6.34
CA GLY A 161 2.71 -15.30 -5.73
C GLY A 161 2.31 -16.53 -6.54
N THR A 162 1.59 -16.36 -7.66
CA THR A 162 1.26 -17.43 -8.60
C THR A 162 2.43 -17.81 -9.48
N PHE A 163 3.30 -16.85 -9.83
CA PHE A 163 4.46 -17.01 -10.72
C PHE A 163 4.16 -17.85 -11.98
N ASP A 164 2.96 -17.69 -12.54
CA ASP A 164 2.47 -18.52 -13.63
C ASP A 164 3.40 -18.45 -14.87
N PRO A 165 3.98 -19.58 -15.32
CA PRO A 165 4.89 -19.61 -16.47
C PRO A 165 4.25 -19.12 -17.77
N ASN A 166 2.93 -19.17 -17.91
CA ASN A 166 2.23 -18.76 -19.13
C ASN A 166 1.74 -17.30 -19.09
N ASN A 167 1.90 -16.62 -17.95
CA ASN A 167 1.46 -15.24 -17.79
C ASN A 167 2.67 -14.28 -17.79
N PRO A 168 2.99 -13.62 -18.90
CA PRO A 168 4.16 -12.72 -18.99
C PRO A 168 3.91 -11.34 -18.34
N SER A 169 2.84 -11.17 -17.55
CA SER A 169 2.56 -9.89 -16.91
C SER A 169 3.43 -9.61 -15.69
N ILE A 170 3.89 -8.37 -15.59
CA ILE A 170 4.64 -7.82 -14.45
C ILE A 170 3.79 -6.88 -13.56
N LEU A 171 2.45 -6.88 -13.73
CA LEU A 171 1.56 -5.93 -13.06
C LEU A 171 0.80 -6.52 -11.88
N TYR A 172 0.79 -5.83 -10.74
CA TYR A 172 -0.33 -5.90 -9.78
C TYR A 172 -0.56 -4.55 -9.12
N GLN A 173 -1.65 -3.88 -9.52
CA GLN A 173 -1.84 -2.47 -9.24
C GLN A 173 -1.94 -2.21 -7.74
N SER A 174 -2.91 -2.77 -7.01
CA SER A 174 -2.98 -2.58 -5.54
C SER A 174 -3.00 -3.87 -4.74
N ALA A 175 -2.92 -5.04 -5.41
CA ALA A 175 -2.91 -6.33 -4.72
C ALA A 175 -1.68 -6.44 -3.81
N THR A 176 -0.56 -5.83 -4.19
CA THR A 176 0.64 -5.72 -3.35
C THR A 176 0.36 -4.98 -2.03
N ILE A 177 -0.47 -3.94 -2.05
CA ILE A 177 -0.83 -3.15 -0.86
C ILE A 177 -1.68 -4.01 0.07
N ARG A 178 -2.78 -4.58 -0.44
CA ARG A 178 -3.74 -5.35 0.36
C ARG A 178 -3.17 -6.62 0.95
N SER A 179 -2.21 -7.20 0.24
CA SER A 179 -1.53 -8.40 0.70
C SER A 179 -0.34 -8.08 1.65
N GLY A 180 0.01 -6.79 1.83
CA GLY A 180 1.06 -6.34 2.74
C GLY A 180 2.49 -6.37 2.16
N LYS A 181 2.64 -6.55 0.84
CA LYS A 181 3.92 -6.50 0.09
C LYS A 181 4.39 -5.04 -0.04
N GLU A 182 3.46 -4.09 0.06
CA GLU A 182 3.71 -2.66 -0.10
C GLU A 182 3.00 -1.85 0.99
N THR A 183 3.64 -0.80 1.49
CA THR A 183 3.01 0.18 2.40
C THR A 183 2.92 1.55 1.73
N LEU A 184 1.93 2.36 2.12
CA LEU A 184 1.78 3.73 1.63
C LEU A 184 2.43 4.78 2.55
N LYS A 185 3.40 4.38 3.38
CA LYS A 185 4.10 5.30 4.29
C LYS A 185 4.85 6.41 3.54
N LYS A 186 5.48 6.08 2.42
CA LYS A 186 6.13 7.04 1.50
C LYS A 186 5.14 8.09 0.96
N TYR A 187 3.85 7.73 0.87
CA TYR A 187 2.78 8.58 0.37
C TYR A 187 1.96 9.24 1.48
N GLY A 188 2.44 9.21 2.73
CA GLY A 188 1.83 9.89 3.88
C GLY A 188 0.86 9.04 4.72
N LEU A 189 0.69 7.75 4.42
CA LEU A 189 -0.16 6.85 5.21
C LEU A 189 0.67 5.94 6.12
N ASP A 190 0.71 6.27 7.40
CA ASP A 190 1.22 5.44 8.48
C ASP A 190 0.20 4.34 8.82
N PRO A 191 0.56 3.05 8.75
CA PRO A 191 -0.35 1.94 9.05
C PRO A 191 -0.99 2.00 10.45
N LYS A 192 -0.39 2.75 11.40
CA LYS A 192 -0.90 2.91 12.77
C LYS A 192 -1.93 4.04 12.93
N LYS A 193 -2.25 4.79 11.87
CA LYS A 193 -3.11 5.97 11.92
C LYS A 193 -4.42 5.78 11.16
N ARG A 194 -5.39 6.64 11.44
CA ARG A 194 -6.68 6.73 10.73
C ARG A 194 -6.69 7.97 9.84
N TYR A 195 -7.33 7.86 8.69
CA TYR A 195 -7.32 8.85 7.62
C TYR A 195 -8.71 9.11 7.07
N LYS A 196 -8.93 10.31 6.52
CA LYS A 196 -10.10 10.57 5.69
C LYS A 196 -9.98 9.81 4.38
N THR A 197 -11.11 9.42 3.80
CA THR A 197 -11.18 8.78 2.47
C THR A 197 -10.40 9.57 1.41
N ARG A 198 -10.44 10.90 1.47
CA ARG A 198 -9.72 11.79 0.53
C ARG A 198 -8.19 11.70 0.66
N GLU A 199 -7.67 11.46 1.86
CA GLU A 199 -6.22 11.31 2.12
C GLU A 199 -5.74 9.95 1.61
N VAL A 200 -6.51 8.89 1.85
CA VAL A 200 -6.23 7.56 1.29
C VAL A 200 -6.23 7.58 -0.23
N ALA A 201 -7.25 8.22 -0.84
CA ALA A 201 -7.32 8.39 -2.29
C ALA A 201 -6.14 9.20 -2.85
N ALA A 202 -5.64 10.20 -2.12
CA ALA A 202 -4.48 10.98 -2.55
C ALA A 202 -3.21 10.14 -2.57
N ALA A 203 -3.00 9.31 -1.55
CA ALA A 203 -1.86 8.40 -1.48
C ALA A 203 -1.93 7.33 -2.59
N LEU A 204 -3.12 6.76 -2.83
CA LEU A 204 -3.34 5.80 -3.91
C LEU A 204 -3.11 6.42 -5.30
N GLU A 205 -3.57 7.65 -5.53
CA GLU A 205 -3.32 8.38 -6.77
C GLU A 205 -1.83 8.69 -6.94
N ALA A 206 -1.16 9.22 -5.91
CA ALA A 206 0.26 9.53 -5.96
C ALA A 206 1.09 8.28 -6.28
N ARG A 207 0.77 7.18 -5.61
CA ARG A 207 1.40 5.88 -5.85
C ARG A 207 1.13 5.37 -7.27
N GLN A 208 -0.11 5.49 -7.78
CA GLN A 208 -0.42 5.12 -9.15
C GLN A 208 0.43 5.92 -10.13
N ARG A 209 0.49 7.25 -9.97
CA ARG A 209 1.23 8.12 -10.88
C ARG A 209 2.73 7.85 -10.86
N GLU A 210 3.29 7.60 -9.67
CA GLU A 210 4.71 7.29 -9.55
C GLU A 210 5.07 5.93 -10.17
N LYS A 211 4.31 4.87 -9.89
CA LYS A 211 4.65 3.53 -10.39
C LYS A 211 4.23 3.31 -11.83
N TYR A 212 3.07 3.83 -12.23
CA TYR A 212 2.34 3.42 -13.43
C TYR A 212 1.79 4.61 -14.23
N GLY A 213 2.28 5.82 -13.98
CA GLY A 213 1.88 7.00 -14.74
C GLY A 213 0.40 7.36 -14.62
N THR A 214 -0.08 8.17 -15.58
CA THR A 214 -1.46 8.66 -15.63
C THR A 214 -2.07 8.24 -16.97
N ILE A 215 -3.31 7.71 -16.93
CA ILE A 215 -4.13 7.55 -18.14
C ILE A 215 -5.06 8.76 -18.19
N GLU A 216 -4.81 9.64 -19.16
CA GLU A 216 -5.52 10.90 -19.31
C GLU A 216 -7.03 10.70 -19.47
N ARG A 217 -7.83 11.67 -19.01
CA ARG A 217 -9.31 11.56 -19.00
C ARG A 217 -9.93 11.39 -20.39
N ASN A 218 -9.20 11.76 -21.44
CA ASN A 218 -9.59 11.63 -22.83
C ASN A 218 -8.96 10.42 -23.53
N ASP A 219 -7.96 9.76 -22.93
CA ASP A 219 -7.40 8.52 -23.44
C ASP A 219 -8.41 7.39 -23.24
N ARG A 220 -8.93 6.90 -24.37
CA ARG A 220 -9.87 5.79 -24.47
C ARG A 220 -9.37 4.76 -25.48
N SER A 221 -8.06 4.73 -25.70
CA SER A 221 -7.43 3.84 -26.66
C SER A 221 -7.61 2.38 -26.28
N ALA A 222 -7.51 1.49 -27.27
CA ALA A 222 -7.48 0.05 -27.01
C ALA A 222 -6.31 -0.33 -26.09
N LYS A 223 -5.17 0.38 -26.17
CA LYS A 223 -4.02 0.22 -25.27
C LYS A 223 -4.43 0.52 -23.82
N ALA A 224 -5.06 1.67 -23.57
CA ALA A 224 -5.55 2.04 -22.25
C ALA A 224 -6.61 1.04 -21.71
N ALA A 225 -7.56 0.61 -22.53
CA ALA A 225 -8.56 -0.39 -22.14
C ALA A 225 -7.92 -1.73 -21.74
N SER A 226 -6.92 -2.19 -22.52
CA SER A 226 -6.19 -3.44 -22.26
C SER A 226 -5.43 -3.40 -20.95
N ARG A 227 -4.78 -2.26 -20.68
CA ARG A 227 -4.00 -2.04 -19.47
C ARG A 227 -4.88 -2.05 -18.22
N ILE A 228 -5.99 -1.31 -18.26
CA ILE A 228 -6.97 -1.31 -17.17
C ILE A 228 -7.58 -2.70 -16.97
N ALA A 229 -7.87 -3.42 -18.06
CA ALA A 229 -8.42 -4.76 -17.99
C ALA A 229 -7.48 -5.75 -17.27
N LYS A 230 -6.17 -5.70 -17.53
CA LYS A 230 -5.17 -6.51 -16.82
C LYS A 230 -5.09 -6.17 -15.32
N TRP A 231 -5.19 -4.89 -14.95
CA TRP A 231 -5.24 -4.51 -13.53
C TRP A 231 -6.53 -4.97 -12.84
N MET A 232 -7.67 -4.87 -13.52
CA MET A 232 -8.93 -5.40 -13.02
C MET A 232 -8.86 -6.92 -12.84
N GLN A 233 -8.35 -7.63 -13.83
CA GLN A 233 -8.15 -9.08 -13.78
C GLN A 233 -7.31 -9.48 -12.57
N ALA A 234 -6.15 -8.86 -12.41
CA ALA A 234 -5.28 -9.07 -11.25
C ALA A 234 -6.02 -8.88 -9.90
N GLU A 235 -6.77 -7.80 -9.75
CA GLU A 235 -7.48 -7.54 -8.49
C GLU A 235 -8.68 -8.47 -8.27
N VAL A 236 -9.30 -8.96 -9.34
CA VAL A 236 -10.32 -10.02 -9.29
C VAL A 236 -9.69 -11.35 -8.85
N GLU A 237 -8.62 -11.79 -9.51
CA GLU A 237 -7.90 -13.02 -9.19
C GLU A 237 -7.44 -13.04 -7.72
N PHE A 238 -6.92 -11.90 -7.22
CA PHE A 238 -6.54 -11.76 -5.81
C PHE A 238 -7.70 -12.00 -4.83
N GLU A 239 -8.89 -11.46 -5.11
CA GLU A 239 -10.06 -11.72 -4.25
C GLU A 239 -10.58 -13.16 -4.42
N MET A 240 -10.40 -13.74 -5.61
CA MET A 240 -10.76 -15.13 -5.90
C MET A 240 -9.89 -16.16 -5.20
N GLU A 241 -8.77 -15.79 -4.59
CA GLU A 241 -8.04 -16.65 -3.63
C GLU A 241 -8.91 -17.01 -2.40
N ASN A 242 -9.91 -16.18 -2.09
CA ASN A 242 -10.87 -16.43 -1.00
C ASN A 242 -12.33 -16.24 -1.48
N PRO A 243 -12.87 -17.15 -2.32
CA PRO A 243 -14.15 -16.95 -3.01
C PRO A 243 -15.33 -16.65 -2.09
N GLU A 244 -15.38 -17.24 -0.90
CA GLU A 244 -16.49 -17.02 0.03
C GLU A 244 -16.62 -15.54 0.45
N LYS A 245 -15.48 -14.85 0.55
CA LYS A 245 -15.36 -13.43 0.92
C LYS A 245 -15.22 -12.50 -0.28
N SER A 246 -15.03 -13.03 -1.50
CA SER A 246 -14.75 -12.21 -2.69
C SER A 246 -15.96 -11.39 -3.15
N GLY A 247 -17.17 -11.78 -2.76
CA GLY A 247 -18.39 -11.23 -3.33
C GLY A 247 -18.86 -11.96 -4.60
N ILE A 248 -18.22 -13.08 -4.97
CA ILE A 248 -18.77 -13.96 -6.01
C ILE A 248 -20.17 -14.46 -5.62
N GLY A 249 -21.03 -14.62 -6.63
CA GLY A 249 -22.39 -15.12 -6.46
C GLY A 249 -23.33 -14.12 -5.78
N TRP A 250 -22.90 -12.87 -5.62
CA TRP A 250 -23.66 -11.79 -4.97
C TRP A 250 -25.04 -11.59 -5.58
N TYR A 251 -25.10 -11.53 -6.91
CA TYR A 251 -26.32 -11.31 -7.68
C TYR A 251 -27.06 -12.60 -8.04
N SER A 252 -26.42 -13.75 -7.85
CA SER A 252 -26.97 -15.07 -8.19
C SER A 252 -27.28 -15.86 -6.91
N GLN A 253 -26.42 -16.77 -6.49
CA GLN A 253 -26.67 -17.71 -5.39
C GLN A 253 -27.00 -17.03 -4.07
N LYS A 254 -26.22 -16.02 -3.67
CA LYS A 254 -26.40 -15.32 -2.37
C LYS A 254 -27.67 -14.47 -2.34
N PHE A 255 -28.07 -13.91 -3.48
CA PHE A 255 -29.33 -13.17 -3.58
C PHE A 255 -30.55 -14.09 -3.53
N GLN A 256 -30.50 -15.23 -4.23
CA GLN A 256 -31.58 -16.22 -4.18
C GLN A 256 -31.73 -16.79 -2.75
N ALA A 257 -30.62 -17.12 -2.08
CA ALA A 257 -30.64 -17.54 -0.67
C ALA A 257 -31.24 -16.47 0.28
N ALA A 258 -31.06 -15.19 -0.05
CA ALA A 258 -31.68 -14.10 0.69
C ALA A 258 -33.20 -14.07 0.52
N LEU A 259 -33.70 -14.29 -0.71
CA LEU A 259 -35.14 -14.43 -0.97
C LEU A 259 -35.73 -15.67 -0.29
N ASP A 260 -34.99 -16.79 -0.26
CA ASP A 260 -35.39 -18.00 0.46
C ASP A 260 -35.48 -17.75 1.97
N THR A 261 -34.56 -16.94 2.51
CA THR A 261 -34.63 -16.51 3.90
C THR A 261 -35.87 -15.64 4.16
N MET A 262 -36.20 -14.71 3.25
CA MET A 262 -37.42 -13.91 3.34
C MET A 262 -38.70 -14.74 3.21
N ALA A 263 -38.64 -15.90 2.53
CA ALA A 263 -39.78 -16.81 2.40
C ALA A 263 -40.26 -17.38 3.75
N GLN A 264 -39.43 -17.33 4.80
CA GLN A 264 -39.84 -17.65 6.17
C GLN A 264 -40.92 -16.69 6.70
N VAL A 265 -40.97 -15.44 6.20
CA VAL A 265 -41.98 -14.44 6.54
C VAL A 265 -43.08 -14.36 5.47
N PHE A 266 -42.70 -14.52 4.20
CA PHE A 266 -43.61 -14.50 3.05
C PHE A 266 -43.52 -15.84 2.29
N PRO A 267 -44.23 -16.90 2.73
CA PRO A 267 -44.09 -18.26 2.18
C PRO A 267 -44.30 -18.36 0.67
N GLU A 268 -45.12 -17.47 0.09
CA GLU A 268 -45.31 -17.38 -1.36
C GLU A 268 -44.00 -17.13 -2.13
N LEU A 269 -43.00 -16.47 -1.54
CA LEU A 269 -41.70 -16.28 -2.18
C LEU A 269 -41.00 -17.62 -2.46
N ALA A 270 -41.32 -18.71 -1.76
CA ALA A 270 -40.71 -20.01 -2.07
C ALA A 270 -41.26 -20.64 -3.37
N THR A 271 -42.50 -20.31 -3.75
CA THR A 271 -43.28 -21.08 -4.74
C THR A 271 -43.83 -20.24 -5.89
N ASP A 272 -44.03 -18.94 -5.71
CA ASP A 272 -44.55 -18.01 -6.71
C ASP A 272 -43.40 -17.16 -7.28
N LYS A 273 -43.12 -17.37 -8.56
CA LYS A 273 -42.07 -16.63 -9.27
C LYS A 273 -42.40 -15.14 -9.37
N ALA A 274 -43.65 -14.77 -9.63
CA ALA A 274 -44.05 -13.38 -9.76
C ALA A 274 -43.93 -12.63 -8.42
N ALA A 275 -44.19 -13.33 -7.30
CA ALA A 275 -43.93 -12.83 -5.95
C ALA A 275 -42.42 -12.57 -5.71
N ARG A 276 -41.55 -13.53 -6.06
CA ARG A 276 -40.08 -13.36 -5.97
C ARG A 276 -39.58 -12.19 -6.82
N ASP A 277 -40.04 -12.09 -8.06
CA ASP A 277 -39.65 -11.03 -8.98
C ASP A 277 -40.13 -9.66 -8.47
N THR A 278 -41.33 -9.59 -7.87
CA THR A 278 -41.87 -8.36 -7.28
C THR A 278 -41.04 -7.92 -6.07
N MET A 279 -40.68 -8.84 -5.17
CA MET A 279 -39.76 -8.55 -4.06
C MET A 279 -38.40 -8.05 -4.58
N THR A 280 -37.89 -8.65 -5.65
CA THR A 280 -36.65 -8.23 -6.31
C THR A 280 -36.74 -6.79 -6.83
N ALA A 281 -37.84 -6.42 -7.48
CA ALA A 281 -38.06 -5.04 -7.92
C ALA A 281 -38.11 -4.05 -6.74
N LEU A 282 -38.76 -4.43 -5.63
CA LEU A 282 -38.81 -3.60 -4.42
C LEU A 282 -37.43 -3.39 -3.80
N ILE A 283 -36.62 -4.45 -3.68
CA ILE A 283 -35.22 -4.37 -3.22
C ILE A 283 -34.42 -3.44 -4.15
N ALA A 284 -34.61 -3.56 -5.47
CA ALA A 284 -33.92 -2.72 -6.43
C ALA A 284 -34.26 -1.23 -6.28
N ILE A 285 -35.53 -0.85 -6.23
CA ILE A 285 -35.93 0.58 -6.18
C ILE A 285 -35.64 1.23 -4.81
N THR A 286 -35.68 0.46 -3.72
CA THR A 286 -35.37 0.96 -2.36
C THR A 286 -33.87 1.07 -2.10
N SER A 287 -33.02 0.54 -3.00
CA SER A 287 -31.57 0.61 -2.87
C SER A 287 -30.97 2.00 -3.08
N ASP A 288 -31.73 2.98 -3.59
CA ASP A 288 -31.22 4.32 -3.91
C ASP A 288 -30.75 5.08 -2.66
N GLY A 289 -29.43 5.11 -2.45
CA GLY A 289 -28.85 5.82 -1.33
C GLY A 289 -28.87 5.06 -0.01
N GLN A 290 -29.30 3.79 0.00
CA GLN A 290 -29.53 3.02 1.23
C GLN A 290 -28.45 1.97 1.53
N LYS A 291 -28.30 1.67 2.82
CA LYS A 291 -27.53 0.52 3.34
C LYS A 291 -28.30 -0.79 3.09
N VAL A 292 -27.63 -1.95 3.01
CA VAL A 292 -28.25 -3.25 2.65
C VAL A 292 -29.41 -3.64 3.57
N VAL A 293 -29.18 -3.66 4.89
CA VAL A 293 -30.22 -4.09 5.85
C VAL A 293 -31.42 -3.14 5.87
N PRO A 294 -31.26 -1.81 5.95
CA PRO A 294 -32.38 -0.87 5.80
C PRO A 294 -33.14 -1.02 4.48
N ASN A 295 -32.44 -1.24 3.37
CA ASN A 295 -33.03 -1.50 2.06
C ASN A 295 -33.91 -2.75 2.09
N PHE A 296 -33.40 -3.86 2.63
CA PHE A 296 -34.13 -5.12 2.75
C PHE A 296 -35.34 -4.99 3.70
N ALA A 297 -35.15 -4.30 4.82
CA ALA A 297 -36.23 -4.03 5.77
C ALA A 297 -37.35 -3.18 5.16
N GLN A 298 -37.01 -2.14 4.39
CA GLN A 298 -38.00 -1.31 3.71
C GLN A 298 -38.70 -2.07 2.58
N ALA A 299 -37.97 -2.88 1.80
CA ALA A 299 -38.59 -3.72 0.76
C ALA A 299 -39.59 -4.73 1.36
N MET A 300 -39.24 -5.40 2.45
CA MET A 300 -40.14 -6.32 3.15
C MET A 300 -41.37 -5.59 3.74
N ASP A 301 -41.19 -4.38 4.29
CA ASP A 301 -42.28 -3.54 4.77
C ASP A 301 -43.27 -3.17 3.66
N ILE A 302 -42.75 -2.73 2.51
CA ILE A 302 -43.56 -2.40 1.33
C ILE A 302 -44.30 -3.63 0.82
N TYR A 303 -43.61 -4.76 0.71
CA TYR A 303 -44.22 -6.01 0.26
C TYR A 303 -45.32 -6.49 1.22
N GLY A 304 -45.08 -6.39 2.53
CA GLY A 304 -46.07 -6.73 3.55
C GLY A 304 -47.33 -5.86 3.47
N ASN A 305 -47.18 -4.55 3.28
CA ASN A 305 -48.30 -3.62 3.10
C ASN A 305 -49.09 -3.91 1.81
N PHE A 306 -48.37 -4.18 0.71
CA PHE A 306 -48.99 -4.58 -0.55
C PHE A 306 -49.79 -5.89 -0.38
N ARG A 307 -49.20 -6.90 0.24
CA ARG A 307 -49.83 -8.20 0.51
C ARG A 307 -51.09 -8.07 1.38
N ALA A 308 -51.05 -7.22 2.41
CA ALA A 308 -52.18 -7.01 3.31
C ALA A 308 -53.42 -6.41 2.60
N GLY A 309 -53.22 -5.65 1.53
CA GLY A 309 -54.31 -5.11 0.70
C GLY A 309 -54.83 -6.08 -0.38
N GLY A 310 -54.22 -7.25 -0.56
CA GLY A 310 -54.63 -8.24 -1.58
C GLY A 310 -54.35 -7.82 -3.04
N LYS A 311 -54.66 -8.70 -4.01
CA LYS A 311 -54.28 -8.53 -5.43
C LYS A 311 -54.93 -7.33 -6.14
N THR A 312 -56.04 -6.80 -5.63
CA THR A 312 -56.82 -5.72 -6.25
C THR A 312 -56.74 -4.37 -5.53
N GLU A 313 -56.37 -4.36 -4.24
CA GLU A 313 -56.27 -3.12 -3.44
C GLU A 313 -54.88 -2.92 -2.82
N GLY A 314 -53.96 -3.87 -3.00
CA GLY A 314 -52.59 -3.80 -2.52
C GLY A 314 -51.83 -2.61 -3.12
N LYS A 315 -51.24 -1.78 -2.26
CA LYS A 315 -50.43 -0.63 -2.67
C LYS A 315 -49.01 -0.74 -2.13
N PHE A 316 -48.02 -0.50 -3.00
CA PHE A 316 -46.62 -0.34 -2.61
C PHE A 316 -46.46 0.96 -1.79
N THR A 317 -46.50 0.83 -0.48
CA THR A 317 -46.43 1.93 0.47
C THR A 317 -45.59 1.54 1.69
N THR A 318 -45.00 2.53 2.35
CA THR A 318 -44.26 2.35 3.60
C THR A 318 -44.35 3.60 4.45
N SER A 319 -44.36 3.43 5.78
CA SER A 319 -44.25 4.51 6.76
C SER A 319 -42.81 4.76 7.22
N ARG A 320 -41.83 3.96 6.74
CA ARG A 320 -40.41 4.09 7.06
C ARG A 320 -39.77 5.23 6.24
N GLY A 321 -39.10 6.18 6.91
CA GLY A 321 -38.49 7.35 6.26
C GLY A 321 -36.97 7.22 6.03
N HIS A 322 -36.48 7.76 4.91
CA HIS A 322 -35.05 7.79 4.53
C HIS A 322 -34.60 9.13 3.88
N THR A 323 -33.30 9.43 3.86
CA THR A 323 -32.68 10.65 3.27
C THR A 323 -32.93 10.86 1.77
N ARG A 324 -33.41 9.84 1.05
CA ARG A 324 -33.79 9.90 -0.38
C ARG A 324 -35.23 9.42 -0.65
N GLN A 325 -36.11 9.51 0.35
CA GLN A 325 -37.47 8.98 0.27
C GLN A 325 -38.24 9.45 -0.97
N SER A 326 -38.05 10.70 -1.41
CA SER A 326 -38.73 11.24 -2.59
C SER A 326 -38.41 10.49 -3.90
N SER A 327 -37.18 10.00 -4.05
CA SER A 327 -36.77 9.21 -5.22
C SER A 327 -37.41 7.83 -5.18
N ILE A 328 -37.36 7.19 -4.02
CA ILE A 328 -37.95 5.88 -3.75
C ILE A 328 -39.46 5.94 -3.97
N ASP A 329 -40.14 6.97 -3.43
CA ASP A 329 -41.59 7.18 -3.61
C ASP A 329 -41.99 7.32 -5.08
N ASN A 330 -41.17 8.02 -5.87
CA ASN A 330 -41.42 8.15 -7.31
C ASN A 330 -41.29 6.79 -8.02
N ASN A 331 -40.24 6.02 -7.73
CA ASN A 331 -40.06 4.69 -8.32
C ASN A 331 -41.10 3.69 -7.83
N MET A 332 -41.59 3.79 -6.59
CA MET A 332 -42.71 2.98 -6.10
C MET A 332 -43.99 3.29 -6.86
N LYS A 333 -44.29 4.57 -7.14
CA LYS A 333 -45.44 4.95 -7.98
C LYS A 333 -45.32 4.42 -9.41
N VAL A 334 -44.10 4.44 -9.97
CA VAL A 334 -43.83 3.84 -11.28
C VAL A 334 -44.08 2.34 -11.25
N LEU A 335 -43.52 1.63 -10.27
CA LEU A 335 -43.70 0.19 -10.12
C LEU A 335 -45.17 -0.17 -9.91
N GLN A 336 -45.91 0.58 -9.08
CA GLN A 336 -47.35 0.40 -8.89
C GLN A 336 -48.11 0.55 -10.20
N ARG A 337 -47.86 1.63 -10.94
CA ARG A 337 -48.51 1.88 -12.24
C ARG A 337 -48.24 0.75 -13.24
N LEU A 338 -47.02 0.22 -13.28
CA LEU A 338 -46.66 -0.88 -14.17
C LEU A 338 -47.34 -2.17 -13.75
N TYR A 339 -47.38 -2.44 -12.44
CA TYR A 339 -48.08 -3.58 -11.87
C TYR A 339 -49.58 -3.54 -12.18
N ASP A 340 -50.23 -2.38 -11.98
CA ASP A 340 -51.66 -2.19 -12.28
C ASP A 340 -51.97 -2.36 -13.77
N ARG A 341 -51.02 -1.99 -14.64
CA ARG A 341 -51.20 -2.02 -16.10
C ARG A 341 -50.98 -3.41 -16.70
N PHE A 342 -49.94 -4.11 -16.28
CA PHE A 342 -49.50 -5.35 -16.91
C PHE A 342 -49.82 -6.59 -16.06
N GLY A 343 -50.05 -6.43 -14.75
CA GLY A 343 -50.01 -7.54 -13.81
C GLY A 343 -48.57 -7.95 -13.48
N ALA A 344 -48.41 -8.83 -12.50
CA ALA A 344 -47.11 -9.17 -11.93
C ALA A 344 -46.13 -9.75 -12.98
N GLU A 345 -46.53 -10.78 -13.73
CA GLU A 345 -45.65 -11.49 -14.66
C GLU A 345 -45.24 -10.63 -15.87
N GLU A 346 -46.22 -10.06 -16.57
CA GLU A 346 -45.96 -9.25 -17.78
C GLU A 346 -45.20 -7.95 -17.46
N MET A 347 -45.36 -7.39 -16.24
CA MET A 347 -44.55 -6.26 -15.80
C MET A 347 -43.05 -6.61 -15.79
N HIS A 348 -42.69 -7.79 -15.25
CA HIS A 348 -41.29 -8.19 -15.18
C HIS A 348 -40.72 -8.52 -16.56
N ILE A 349 -41.51 -9.15 -17.43
CA ILE A 349 -41.14 -9.35 -18.85
C ILE A 349 -40.89 -8.00 -19.51
N TYR A 350 -41.81 -7.04 -19.36
CA TYR A 350 -41.68 -5.68 -19.90
C TYR A 350 -40.41 -5.00 -19.40
N LEU A 351 -40.15 -5.01 -18.09
CA LEU A 351 -38.98 -4.37 -17.48
C LEU A 351 -37.65 -4.98 -17.95
N MET A 352 -37.62 -6.25 -18.32
CA MET A 352 -36.42 -6.96 -18.79
C MET A 352 -36.20 -6.86 -20.31
N GLN A 353 -37.10 -6.24 -21.07
CA GLN A 353 -36.90 -6.05 -22.52
C GLN A 353 -35.67 -5.20 -22.81
N GLU A 354 -34.70 -5.75 -23.54
CA GLU A 354 -33.47 -5.06 -23.90
C GLU A 354 -33.65 -4.22 -25.18
N LYS A 355 -33.22 -2.96 -25.13
CA LYS A 355 -33.19 -2.03 -26.28
C LYS A 355 -31.99 -1.09 -26.19
N THR A 356 -31.65 -0.45 -27.29
CA THR A 356 -30.62 0.61 -27.31
C THR A 356 -31.09 1.83 -26.51
N ILE A 357 -30.16 2.60 -25.92
CA ILE A 357 -30.48 3.89 -25.27
C ILE A 357 -31.25 4.83 -26.19
N SER A 358 -30.99 4.80 -27.51
CA SER A 358 -31.73 5.58 -28.51
C SER A 358 -33.21 5.23 -28.50
N GLU A 359 -33.52 3.94 -28.59
CA GLU A 359 -34.90 3.42 -28.58
C GLU A 359 -35.56 3.66 -27.23
N LEU A 360 -34.84 3.44 -26.12
CA LEU A 360 -35.34 3.71 -24.77
C LEU A 360 -35.68 5.20 -24.57
N LYS A 361 -34.90 6.13 -25.15
CA LYS A 361 -35.23 7.56 -25.15
C LYS A 361 -36.49 7.86 -25.95
N GLN A 362 -36.69 7.19 -27.08
CA GLN A 362 -37.91 7.34 -27.88
C GLN A 362 -39.15 6.84 -27.12
N ILE A 363 -39.03 5.67 -26.48
CA ILE A 363 -40.10 5.07 -25.68
C ILE A 363 -40.43 5.95 -24.46
N ALA A 364 -39.41 6.46 -23.76
CA ALA A 364 -39.62 7.40 -22.66
C ALA A 364 -40.40 8.64 -23.12
N LYS A 365 -40.06 9.20 -24.28
CA LYS A 365 -40.76 10.34 -24.88
C LYS A 365 -42.20 10.01 -25.26
N GLN A 366 -42.45 8.83 -25.83
CA GLN A 366 -43.79 8.35 -26.16
C GLN A 366 -44.67 8.18 -24.91
N ASN A 367 -44.08 7.76 -23.79
CA ASN A 367 -44.78 7.61 -22.50
C ASN A 367 -44.89 8.92 -21.70
N GLY A 368 -44.62 10.08 -22.32
CA GLY A 368 -44.70 11.39 -21.67
C GLY A 368 -43.56 11.71 -20.69
N GLY A 369 -42.50 10.91 -20.69
CA GLY A 369 -41.29 11.08 -19.88
C GLY A 369 -40.08 11.57 -20.68
N VAL A 370 -38.98 11.85 -19.97
CA VAL A 370 -37.68 12.16 -20.59
C VAL A 370 -36.61 11.28 -19.95
N LEU A 371 -36.12 10.29 -20.69
CA LEU A 371 -34.99 9.49 -20.24
C LEU A 371 -33.68 10.29 -20.39
N LYS A 372 -33.19 10.83 -19.28
CA LYS A 372 -31.81 11.32 -19.19
C LYS A 372 -30.89 10.12 -19.01
N SER A 373 -30.28 9.67 -20.11
CA SER A 373 -29.25 8.62 -20.05
C SER A 373 -27.86 9.23 -20.04
N ALA A 374 -27.02 8.72 -19.15
CA ALA A 374 -25.60 8.99 -19.13
C ALA A 374 -24.81 8.09 -20.09
N TYR A 375 -25.46 7.16 -20.80
CA TYR A 375 -24.83 6.23 -21.74
C TYR A 375 -25.00 6.69 -23.20
N GLN A 376 -24.11 6.21 -24.09
CA GLN A 376 -24.19 6.48 -25.52
C GLN A 376 -25.40 5.77 -26.16
N ALA A 377 -25.87 6.30 -27.29
CA ALA A 377 -27.14 5.91 -27.90
C ALA A 377 -27.21 4.44 -28.33
N HIS A 378 -26.08 3.84 -28.72
CA HIS A 378 -25.98 2.45 -29.20
C HIS A 378 -25.86 1.42 -28.06
N ILE A 379 -25.70 1.85 -26.81
CA ILE A 379 -25.56 0.91 -25.68
C ILE A 379 -26.92 0.26 -25.41
N ASN A 380 -26.94 -1.05 -25.28
CA ASN A 380 -28.13 -1.79 -24.87
C ASN A 380 -28.35 -1.72 -23.37
N MET A 381 -29.59 -1.51 -22.95
CA MET A 381 -30.02 -1.51 -21.55
C MET A 381 -31.43 -2.11 -21.44
N PRO A 382 -31.82 -2.65 -20.27
CA PRO A 382 -33.17 -3.14 -20.03
C PRO A 382 -34.17 -1.97 -19.97
N MET A 383 -35.44 -2.22 -20.27
CA MET A 383 -36.53 -1.25 -20.13
C MET A 383 -36.64 -0.70 -18.70
N ALA A 384 -36.25 -1.48 -17.69
CA ALA A 384 -36.12 -1.01 -16.32
C ALA A 384 -35.23 0.25 -16.18
N ALA A 385 -34.28 0.47 -17.09
CA ALA A 385 -33.47 1.69 -17.15
C ALA A 385 -34.27 2.94 -17.57
N VAL A 386 -35.38 2.76 -18.30
CA VAL A 386 -36.34 3.83 -18.63
C VAL A 386 -37.18 4.17 -17.41
N GLU A 387 -37.74 3.14 -16.78
CA GLU A 387 -38.76 3.29 -15.73
C GLU A 387 -38.14 3.70 -14.38
N PHE A 388 -37.02 3.08 -13.98
CA PHE A 388 -36.35 3.35 -12.69
C PHE A 388 -35.08 4.19 -12.84
N GLY A 389 -34.69 4.49 -14.08
CA GLY A 389 -33.44 5.18 -14.40
C GLY A 389 -32.25 4.22 -14.59
N PRO A 390 -31.17 4.66 -15.27
CA PRO A 390 -30.13 3.76 -15.77
C PRO A 390 -29.40 2.92 -14.73
N LYS A 391 -29.20 3.46 -13.51
CA LYS A 391 -28.52 2.75 -12.43
C LYS A 391 -29.40 1.65 -11.83
N LEU A 392 -30.61 2.02 -11.40
CA LEU A 392 -31.52 1.10 -10.73
C LEU A 392 -32.07 0.05 -11.70
N GLY A 393 -32.24 0.40 -12.97
CA GLY A 393 -32.62 -0.55 -14.01
C GLY A 393 -31.57 -1.62 -14.29
N ALA A 394 -30.29 -1.24 -14.41
CA ALA A 394 -29.19 -2.20 -14.53
C ALA A 394 -29.05 -3.08 -13.29
N PHE A 395 -29.17 -2.47 -12.10
CA PHE A 395 -29.12 -3.19 -10.83
C PHE A 395 -30.27 -4.21 -10.70
N TYR A 396 -31.50 -3.80 -11.01
CA TYR A 396 -32.66 -4.70 -11.07
C TYR A 396 -32.42 -5.86 -12.04
N ALA A 397 -31.95 -5.58 -13.26
CA ALA A 397 -31.72 -6.63 -14.25
C ALA A 397 -30.64 -7.63 -13.80
N ASN A 398 -29.59 -7.17 -13.12
CA ASN A 398 -28.59 -8.05 -12.52
C ASN A 398 -29.19 -8.97 -11.45
N LEU A 399 -30.07 -8.46 -10.57
CA LEU A 399 -30.76 -9.27 -9.55
C LEU A 399 -31.74 -10.28 -10.18
N MET A 400 -32.29 -9.96 -11.35
CA MET A 400 -33.17 -10.82 -12.13
C MET A 400 -32.42 -11.88 -12.95
N GLY A 401 -31.08 -11.96 -12.86
CA GLY A 401 -30.26 -12.97 -13.54
C GLY A 401 -29.59 -12.50 -14.85
N ALA A 402 -29.84 -11.27 -15.30
CA ALA A 402 -29.18 -10.71 -16.49
C ALA A 402 -27.86 -10.03 -16.11
N HIS A 403 -26.88 -10.83 -15.70
CA HIS A 403 -25.62 -10.39 -15.08
C HIS A 403 -24.62 -9.65 -16.00
N GLY A 404 -25.05 -9.27 -17.21
CA GLY A 404 -24.23 -8.57 -18.20
C GLY A 404 -24.15 -7.04 -18.01
N TYR A 405 -24.89 -6.46 -17.07
CA TYR A 405 -24.97 -5.01 -16.93
C TYR A 405 -24.00 -4.46 -15.86
N LEU A 406 -23.12 -3.56 -16.27
CA LEU A 406 -22.20 -2.89 -15.35
C LEU A 406 -22.91 -1.80 -14.53
N THR A 407 -22.99 -1.99 -13.21
CA THR A 407 -23.49 -0.97 -12.28
C THR A 407 -22.34 -0.06 -11.82
N MET A 408 -22.12 1.05 -12.55
CA MET A 408 -21.05 2.01 -12.25
C MET A 408 -21.41 2.93 -11.08
N ASP A 409 -21.12 2.49 -9.86
CA ASP A 409 -21.29 3.28 -8.65
C ASP A 409 -20.02 4.04 -8.23
N ARG A 410 -20.03 4.57 -7.01
CA ARG A 410 -18.92 5.29 -6.42
C ARG A 410 -17.65 4.45 -6.30
N TRP A 411 -17.76 3.22 -5.80
CA TRP A 411 -16.61 2.34 -5.59
C TRP A 411 -16.05 1.86 -6.92
N TRP A 412 -16.91 1.46 -7.87
CA TRP A 412 -16.48 1.19 -9.24
C TRP A 412 -15.74 2.37 -9.85
N SER A 413 -16.30 3.58 -9.70
CA SER A 413 -15.67 4.80 -10.23
C SER A 413 -14.33 5.09 -9.56
N ARG A 414 -14.19 4.82 -8.26
CA ARG A 414 -12.91 4.94 -7.54
C ARG A 414 -11.90 3.94 -8.05
N THR A 415 -12.24 2.66 -8.15
CA THR A 415 -11.39 1.61 -8.73
C THR A 415 -10.87 2.03 -10.10
N PHE A 416 -11.78 2.43 -11.00
CA PHE A 416 -11.40 2.83 -12.34
C PHE A 416 -10.55 4.11 -12.39
N ASN A 417 -10.88 5.11 -11.55
CA ASN A 417 -10.11 6.35 -11.48
C ASN A 417 -8.76 6.16 -10.77
N ARG A 418 -8.64 5.17 -9.89
CA ARG A 418 -7.39 4.74 -9.27
C ARG A 418 -6.45 4.19 -10.31
N TYR A 419 -6.92 3.30 -11.20
CA TYR A 419 -6.15 2.82 -12.35
C TYR A 419 -5.68 3.96 -13.25
N ARG A 420 -6.50 4.99 -13.43
CA ARG A 420 -6.12 6.14 -14.27
C ARG A 420 -5.19 7.14 -13.60
N GLY A 421 -5.03 7.09 -12.27
CA GLY A 421 -4.35 8.15 -11.53
C GLY A 421 -5.14 9.47 -11.50
N THR A 422 -6.47 9.39 -11.47
CA THR A 422 -7.40 10.53 -11.52
C THR A 422 -8.53 10.46 -10.48
N LEU A 423 -8.25 9.84 -9.33
CA LEU A 423 -9.13 9.74 -8.16
C LEU A 423 -9.53 11.10 -7.58
N LEU A 424 -8.68 12.11 -7.70
CA LEU A 424 -8.91 13.42 -7.12
C LEU A 424 -9.75 14.29 -8.06
N ALA A 425 -10.76 14.94 -7.50
CA ALA A 425 -11.54 15.92 -8.25
C ALA A 425 -10.68 17.16 -8.55
N ALA A 426 -10.94 17.76 -9.71
CA ALA A 426 -10.30 19.01 -10.11
C ALA A 426 -11.39 20.09 -10.27
N PRO A 427 -11.17 21.32 -9.77
CA PRO A 427 -12.11 22.40 -9.97
C PRO A 427 -12.39 22.68 -11.45
N LYS A 428 -13.61 23.12 -11.76
CA LYS A 428 -13.96 23.52 -13.13
C LYS A 428 -13.23 24.80 -13.53
N GLN A 429 -12.65 24.81 -14.72
CA GLN A 429 -11.94 25.98 -15.28
C GLN A 429 -12.80 27.24 -15.33
N ALA A 430 -14.07 27.14 -15.72
CA ALA A 430 -15.00 28.27 -15.68
C ALA A 430 -15.22 28.82 -14.25
N GLY A 431 -15.21 27.93 -13.25
CA GLY A 431 -15.30 28.32 -11.84
C GLY A 431 -14.04 29.05 -11.37
N LEU A 432 -12.87 28.52 -11.72
CA LEU A 432 -11.58 29.15 -11.44
C LEU A 432 -11.48 30.53 -12.09
N LYS A 433 -11.81 30.65 -13.38
CA LYS A 433 -11.83 31.92 -14.10
C LYS A 433 -12.74 32.95 -13.41
N ARG A 434 -13.99 32.57 -13.10
CA ARG A 434 -14.92 33.45 -12.35
C ARG A 434 -14.35 33.87 -11.00
N PHE A 435 -13.70 32.96 -10.29
CA PHE A 435 -13.11 33.27 -8.98
C PHE A 435 -11.91 34.22 -9.09
N LYS A 436 -11.05 34.05 -10.11
CA LYS A 436 -9.95 34.98 -10.43
C LYS A 436 -10.45 36.38 -10.76
N GLU A 437 -11.55 36.48 -11.51
CA GLU A 437 -12.23 37.75 -11.80
C GLU A 437 -12.78 38.40 -10.52
N LEU A 438 -13.47 37.62 -9.66
CA LEU A 438 -13.99 38.10 -8.38
C LEU A 438 -12.87 38.52 -7.41
N LEU A 439 -11.69 37.90 -7.49
CA LEU A 439 -10.49 38.28 -6.76
C LEU A 439 -9.86 39.58 -7.27
N GLY A 440 -10.27 40.09 -8.44
CA GLY A 440 -9.59 41.19 -9.13
C GLY A 440 -8.20 40.81 -9.65
N LYS A 441 -7.95 39.51 -9.87
CA LYS A 441 -6.65 38.95 -10.26
C LYS A 441 -6.80 37.89 -11.37
N PRO A 442 -7.18 38.27 -12.60
CA PRO A 442 -7.40 37.31 -13.69
C PRO A 442 -6.13 36.52 -14.10
N GLU A 443 -4.95 37.11 -13.91
CA GLU A 443 -3.66 36.57 -14.39
C GLU A 443 -2.99 35.55 -13.45
N ILE A 444 -3.52 35.33 -12.24
CA ILE A 444 -2.91 34.37 -11.30
C ILE A 444 -3.07 32.93 -11.82
N SER A 445 -2.15 32.06 -11.43
CA SER A 445 -2.23 30.64 -11.79
C SER A 445 -3.45 29.96 -11.17
N ASP A 446 -3.83 28.79 -11.70
CA ASP A 446 -4.92 28.01 -11.12
C ASP A 446 -4.59 27.56 -9.70
N ASP A 447 -3.34 27.21 -9.42
CA ASP A 447 -2.89 26.81 -8.08
C ASP A 447 -2.95 27.98 -7.09
N GLU A 448 -2.57 29.19 -7.53
CA GLU A 448 -2.71 30.40 -6.73
C GLU A 448 -4.19 30.72 -6.46
N ALA A 449 -5.06 30.55 -7.46
CA ALA A 449 -6.50 30.71 -7.30
C ALA A 449 -7.07 29.66 -6.33
N ILE A 450 -6.72 28.39 -6.47
CA ILE A 450 -7.15 27.30 -5.57
C ILE A 450 -6.68 27.58 -4.14
N ALA A 451 -5.43 27.99 -3.94
CA ALA A 451 -4.90 28.35 -2.62
C ALA A 451 -5.66 29.54 -2.00
N ALA A 452 -6.00 30.55 -2.81
CA ALA A 452 -6.74 31.71 -2.34
C ALA A 452 -8.14 31.34 -1.80
N THR A 453 -8.76 30.27 -2.31
CA THR A 453 -10.10 29.83 -1.86
C THR A 453 -10.15 29.49 -0.37
N VAL A 454 -9.05 29.04 0.24
CA VAL A 454 -8.99 28.60 1.64
C VAL A 454 -9.46 29.72 2.59
N SER A 455 -9.02 30.96 2.33
CA SER A 455 -9.34 32.11 3.16
C SER A 455 -10.84 32.47 3.11
N TYR A 456 -11.40 32.57 1.90
CA TYR A 456 -12.81 32.87 1.67
C TYR A 456 -13.74 31.74 2.13
N ARG A 457 -13.32 30.48 1.96
CA ARG A 457 -14.04 29.31 2.49
C ARG A 457 -14.12 29.34 4.02
N LYS A 458 -13.03 29.70 4.71
CA LYS A 458 -13.02 29.87 6.18
C LYS A 458 -13.93 31.02 6.63
N SER A 459 -13.92 32.14 5.90
CA SER A 459 -14.85 33.26 6.16
C SER A 459 -16.31 32.81 6.03
N TYR A 460 -16.63 32.03 4.99
CA TYR A 460 -17.98 31.53 4.81
C TYR A 460 -18.38 30.49 5.86
N GLU A 461 -17.44 29.65 6.30
CA GLU A 461 -17.62 28.68 7.37
C GLU A 461 -17.93 29.34 8.71
N ALA A 462 -17.24 30.44 9.03
CA ALA A 462 -17.51 31.23 10.23
C ALA A 462 -18.96 31.75 10.25
N LYS A 463 -19.55 31.97 9.07
CA LYS A 463 -20.98 32.32 8.89
C LYS A 463 -21.91 31.09 8.87
N LYS A 464 -21.40 29.90 9.20
CA LYS A 464 -22.11 28.61 9.13
C LYS A 464 -22.73 28.36 7.74
N PHE A 465 -22.06 28.83 6.68
CA PHE A 465 -22.55 28.79 5.30
C PHE A 465 -23.88 29.53 5.07
N LYS A 466 -24.18 30.52 5.90
CA LYS A 466 -25.33 31.41 5.71
C LYS A 466 -24.85 32.76 5.22
N ASN A 467 -25.66 33.42 4.40
CA ASN A 467 -25.45 34.81 3.95
C ASN A 467 -24.04 35.08 3.35
N GLY A 468 -23.50 34.14 2.57
CA GLY A 468 -22.18 34.27 1.95
C GLY A 468 -22.18 35.23 0.76
N THR A 469 -21.08 35.96 0.59
CA THR A 469 -20.81 36.80 -0.59
C THR A 469 -20.61 35.95 -1.85
N GLU A 470 -20.67 36.56 -3.02
CA GLU A 470 -20.39 35.89 -4.30
C GLU A 470 -19.02 35.18 -4.31
N ILE A 471 -17.98 35.86 -3.85
CA ILE A 471 -16.61 35.33 -3.78
C ILE A 471 -16.47 34.20 -2.76
N GLU A 472 -17.16 34.28 -1.63
CA GLU A 472 -17.21 33.22 -0.61
C GLU A 472 -17.89 31.94 -1.12
N LYS A 473 -19.00 32.11 -1.84
CA LYS A 473 -19.71 30.98 -2.48
C LYS A 473 -18.89 30.36 -3.61
N ALA A 474 -18.25 31.18 -4.44
CA ALA A 474 -17.36 30.72 -5.51
C ALA A 474 -16.14 29.97 -4.95
N ALA A 475 -15.46 30.54 -3.96
CA ALA A 475 -14.35 29.91 -3.25
C ALA A 475 -14.77 28.59 -2.60
N ASN A 476 -15.94 28.54 -1.97
CA ASN A 476 -16.41 27.32 -1.34
C ASN A 476 -16.66 26.17 -2.33
N THR A 477 -17.19 26.47 -3.51
CA THR A 477 -17.36 25.45 -4.56
C THR A 477 -16.00 24.90 -5.02
N ILE A 478 -15.04 25.77 -5.32
CA ILE A 478 -13.70 25.37 -5.77
C ILE A 478 -12.95 24.63 -4.66
N TYR A 479 -13.06 25.09 -3.41
CA TYR A 479 -12.43 24.43 -2.26
C TYR A 479 -12.95 23.01 -2.09
N LYS A 480 -14.28 22.81 -2.18
CA LYS A 480 -14.87 21.48 -2.11
C LYS A 480 -14.33 20.58 -3.21
N ASP A 481 -14.28 21.07 -4.45
CA ASP A 481 -13.75 20.31 -5.58
C ASP A 481 -12.27 19.97 -5.42
N ALA A 482 -11.43 20.91 -4.95
CA ALA A 482 -9.98 20.71 -4.84
C ALA A 482 -9.55 19.87 -3.62
N PHE A 483 -10.16 20.13 -2.46
CA PHE A 483 -9.65 19.65 -1.16
C PHE A 483 -10.53 18.59 -0.51
N GLU A 484 -11.82 18.49 -0.87
CA GLU A 484 -12.75 17.58 -0.21
C GLU A 484 -13.25 16.47 -1.16
N ALA A 485 -13.42 16.78 -2.44
CA ALA A 485 -14.09 15.91 -3.39
C ALA A 485 -13.17 14.85 -4.01
N LEU A 486 -13.79 13.71 -4.28
CA LEU A 486 -13.24 12.60 -5.05
C LEU A 486 -13.97 12.48 -6.38
N LYS A 487 -13.30 11.87 -7.35
CA LYS A 487 -13.91 11.50 -8.61
C LYS A 487 -14.69 10.21 -8.47
N ASP A 488 -15.91 10.36 -7.98
CA ASP A 488 -16.80 9.27 -7.58
C ASP A 488 -17.85 8.89 -8.64
N SER A 489 -17.70 9.41 -9.86
CA SER A 489 -18.59 9.13 -11.00
C SER A 489 -17.82 9.16 -12.33
N PRO A 490 -18.28 8.44 -13.37
CA PRO A 490 -17.72 8.53 -14.73
C PRO A 490 -17.74 9.98 -15.26
N PHE A 491 -16.77 10.34 -16.11
CA PHE A 491 -16.63 11.72 -16.60
C PHE A 491 -17.79 12.17 -17.50
N ASN A 492 -18.22 11.30 -18.41
CA ASN A 492 -19.25 11.55 -19.42
C ASN A 492 -19.72 10.22 -20.03
N ALA A 493 -20.57 10.27 -21.06
CA ALA A 493 -21.10 9.07 -21.70
C ALA A 493 -20.05 8.21 -22.40
N THR A 494 -19.08 8.84 -23.08
CA THR A 494 -17.97 8.13 -23.72
C THR A 494 -17.06 7.47 -22.69
N ASP A 495 -16.91 8.08 -21.50
CA ASP A 495 -16.20 7.48 -20.38
C ASP A 495 -16.85 6.20 -19.87
N ARG A 496 -18.18 6.17 -19.83
CA ARG A 496 -18.93 4.95 -19.46
C ARG A 496 -18.75 3.85 -20.48
N THR A 497 -18.79 4.16 -21.77
CA THR A 497 -18.52 3.18 -22.83
C THR A 497 -17.12 2.60 -22.66
N PHE A 498 -16.12 3.45 -22.43
CA PHE A 498 -14.74 2.99 -22.18
C PHE A 498 -14.63 2.07 -20.94
N MET A 499 -15.33 2.37 -19.85
CA MET A 499 -15.39 1.48 -18.67
C MET A 499 -16.06 0.13 -18.99
N LEU A 500 -17.11 0.12 -19.82
CA LEU A 500 -17.76 -1.11 -20.31
C LEU A 500 -16.82 -1.95 -21.17
N ASP A 501 -16.07 -1.31 -22.07
CA ASP A 501 -15.15 -2.01 -22.95
C ASP A 501 -13.98 -2.63 -22.15
N ALA A 502 -13.46 -1.91 -21.16
CA ALA A 502 -12.42 -2.41 -20.27
C ALA A 502 -12.90 -3.60 -19.42
N VAL A 503 -14.11 -3.56 -18.85
CA VAL A 503 -14.63 -4.70 -18.05
C VAL A 503 -14.96 -5.91 -18.93
N ARG A 504 -15.47 -5.70 -20.15
CA ARG A 504 -15.69 -6.80 -21.12
C ARG A 504 -14.38 -7.46 -21.49
N LYS A 505 -13.32 -6.68 -21.68
CA LYS A 505 -11.98 -7.22 -21.94
C LYS A 505 -11.43 -7.97 -20.72
N THR A 506 -11.69 -7.47 -19.52
CA THR A 506 -11.36 -8.17 -18.26
C THR A 506 -12.06 -9.53 -18.20
N GLN A 507 -13.37 -9.56 -18.47
CA GLN A 507 -14.16 -10.78 -18.52
C GLN A 507 -13.62 -11.77 -19.55
N GLN A 508 -13.29 -11.30 -20.77
CA GLN A 508 -12.69 -12.14 -21.81
C GLN A 508 -11.36 -12.74 -21.37
N ASN A 509 -10.53 -11.98 -20.66
CA ASN A 509 -9.27 -12.50 -20.14
C ASN A 509 -9.51 -13.55 -19.05
N LEU A 510 -10.36 -13.25 -18.06
CA LEU A 510 -10.72 -14.16 -16.98
C LEU A 510 -11.31 -15.48 -17.52
N ASN A 511 -12.17 -15.41 -18.54
CA ASN A 511 -12.73 -16.60 -19.20
C ASN A 511 -11.65 -17.47 -19.86
N LYS A 512 -10.59 -16.87 -20.42
CA LYS A 512 -9.46 -17.63 -21.00
C LYS A 512 -8.65 -18.36 -19.93
N GLU A 513 -8.57 -17.79 -18.73
CA GLU A 513 -7.94 -18.39 -17.55
C GLU A 513 -8.87 -19.37 -16.81
N GLY A 514 -10.03 -19.69 -17.36
CA GLY A 514 -10.97 -20.66 -16.80
C GLY A 514 -11.94 -20.12 -15.74
N TYR A 515 -11.95 -18.80 -15.49
CA TYR A 515 -12.94 -18.17 -14.63
C TYR A 515 -14.21 -17.82 -15.41
N ASP A 516 -15.31 -18.52 -15.16
CA ASP A 516 -16.63 -18.17 -15.71
C ASP A 516 -17.31 -17.10 -14.82
N LEU A 517 -16.96 -15.83 -15.03
CA LEU A 517 -17.47 -14.71 -14.25
C LEU A 517 -18.29 -13.75 -15.10
N SER A 518 -19.43 -13.30 -14.58
CA SER A 518 -20.23 -12.25 -15.22
C SER A 518 -19.65 -10.85 -14.98
N ILE A 519 -20.07 -9.86 -15.76
CA ILE A 519 -19.72 -8.45 -15.51
C ILE A 519 -20.21 -8.01 -14.12
N ALA A 520 -21.37 -8.50 -13.69
CA ALA A 520 -21.89 -8.22 -12.35
C ALA A 520 -21.03 -8.84 -11.24
N ASP A 521 -20.49 -10.05 -11.43
CA ASP A 521 -19.56 -10.68 -10.49
C ASP A 521 -18.25 -9.89 -10.40
N ILE A 522 -17.65 -9.53 -11.53
CA ILE A 522 -16.43 -8.70 -11.57
C ILE A 522 -16.68 -7.37 -10.87
N GLN A 523 -17.83 -6.73 -11.10
CA GLN A 523 -18.21 -5.50 -10.42
C GLN A 523 -18.32 -5.69 -8.90
N ALA A 524 -18.95 -6.77 -8.43
CA ALA A 524 -19.10 -7.06 -7.00
C ALA A 524 -17.75 -7.35 -6.35
N ILE A 525 -16.89 -8.12 -7.00
CA ILE A 525 -15.55 -8.46 -6.52
C ILE A 525 -14.70 -7.21 -6.36
N LEU A 526 -14.63 -6.37 -7.39
CA LEU A 526 -13.87 -5.11 -7.34
C LEU A 526 -14.46 -4.09 -6.36
N TRP A 527 -15.78 -4.15 -6.13
CA TRP A 527 -16.43 -3.32 -5.12
C TRP A 527 -15.97 -3.68 -3.70
N TYR A 528 -15.91 -4.97 -3.37
CA TYR A 528 -15.36 -5.45 -2.10
C TYR A 528 -13.89 -5.12 -1.95
N TYR A 529 -13.15 -5.38 -3.03
CA TYR A 529 -11.73 -5.11 -3.12
C TYR A 529 -11.41 -3.65 -2.73
N GLU A 530 -12.05 -2.68 -3.39
CA GLU A 530 -11.77 -1.26 -3.20
C GLU A 530 -12.15 -0.78 -1.80
N LYS A 531 -13.26 -1.28 -1.24
CA LYS A 531 -13.69 -0.95 0.13
C LYS A 531 -12.67 -1.43 1.15
N ARG A 532 -12.22 -2.67 1.03
CA ARG A 532 -11.21 -3.25 1.91
C ARG A 532 -9.88 -2.55 1.77
N LEU A 533 -9.44 -2.23 0.54
CA LEU A 533 -8.24 -1.42 0.30
C LEU A 533 -8.26 -0.12 1.11
N TYR A 534 -9.38 0.61 1.09
CA TYR A 534 -9.50 1.85 1.84
C TYR A 534 -9.51 1.62 3.36
N GLY A 535 -10.20 0.58 3.84
CA GLY A 535 -10.25 0.23 5.26
C GLY A 535 -8.90 -0.18 5.83
N GLU A 536 -8.19 -1.06 5.12
CA GLU A 536 -6.84 -1.55 5.43
C GLU A 536 -5.82 -0.38 5.49
N LEU A 537 -6.01 0.65 4.66
CA LEU A 537 -5.21 1.88 4.64
C LEU A 537 -5.63 2.93 5.69
N GLY A 538 -6.51 2.56 6.62
CA GLY A 538 -6.89 3.40 7.76
C GLY A 538 -8.03 4.37 7.48
N ALA A 539 -8.72 4.30 6.33
CA ALA A 539 -10.00 4.97 6.18
C ALA A 539 -11.07 4.31 7.06
N ARG A 540 -12.17 5.02 7.31
CA ARG A 540 -13.32 4.45 8.02
C ARG A 540 -13.87 3.26 7.23
N GLN A 541 -13.78 2.07 7.80
CA GLN A 541 -14.23 0.82 7.20
C GLN A 541 -15.72 0.59 7.47
N THR A 542 -16.43 0.06 6.48
CA THR A 542 -17.80 -0.46 6.63
C THR A 542 -17.72 -1.98 6.60
N ALA A 543 -18.53 -2.65 7.41
CA ALA A 543 -18.58 -4.11 7.49
C ALA A 543 -19.01 -4.73 6.15
N ASP A 544 -18.47 -5.90 5.86
CA ASP A 544 -18.86 -6.72 4.71
C ASP A 544 -20.07 -7.57 5.10
N ILE A 545 -21.25 -7.28 4.55
CA ILE A 545 -22.48 -8.04 4.84
C ILE A 545 -23.12 -8.56 3.56
N SER A 546 -23.25 -9.89 3.42
CA SER A 546 -23.95 -10.51 2.28
C SER A 546 -25.45 -10.19 2.25
N TYR A 547 -26.09 -10.27 1.07
CA TYR A 547 -27.55 -10.18 0.99
C TYR A 547 -28.25 -11.25 1.83
N GLU A 548 -27.71 -12.45 1.86
CA GLU A 548 -28.22 -13.54 2.68
C GLU A 548 -28.17 -13.21 4.17
N GLU A 549 -27.03 -12.67 4.65
CA GLU A 549 -26.87 -12.24 6.03
C GLU A 549 -27.77 -11.04 6.37
N ALA A 550 -27.91 -10.09 5.44
CA ALA A 550 -28.84 -8.98 5.59
C ALA A 550 -30.29 -9.47 5.72
N ALA A 551 -30.71 -10.42 4.88
CA ALA A 551 -32.03 -11.02 4.98
C ALA A 551 -32.24 -11.76 6.30
N ARG A 552 -31.25 -12.54 6.78
CA ARG A 552 -31.32 -13.21 8.10
C ARG A 552 -31.53 -12.23 9.24
N ARG A 553 -30.81 -11.10 9.24
CA ARG A 553 -30.96 -10.04 10.25
C ARG A 553 -32.33 -9.36 10.20
N VAL A 554 -32.85 -9.09 9.00
CA VAL A 554 -34.18 -8.48 8.85
C VAL A 554 -35.30 -9.44 9.25
N VAL A 555 -35.22 -10.71 8.85
CA VAL A 555 -36.21 -11.75 9.14
C VAL A 555 -36.26 -12.07 10.64
N SER A 556 -35.11 -12.24 11.30
CA SER A 556 -35.06 -12.44 12.75
C SER A 556 -35.69 -11.28 13.52
N GLY A 557 -35.54 -10.04 13.03
CA GLY A 557 -36.23 -8.88 13.58
C GLY A 557 -37.73 -8.83 13.34
N TYR A 558 -38.19 -9.39 12.22
CA TYR A 558 -39.61 -9.47 11.86
C TYR A 558 -40.40 -10.48 12.71
N ALA A 559 -39.77 -11.55 13.19
CA ALA A 559 -40.41 -12.60 13.99
C ALA A 559 -40.80 -12.15 15.41
N ASN A 560 -40.06 -11.20 15.99
CA ASN A 560 -40.31 -10.67 17.33
C ASN A 560 -41.19 -9.41 17.26
N ARG A 561 -42.52 -9.57 17.24
CA ARG A 561 -43.56 -8.52 17.08
C ARG A 561 -43.59 -7.37 18.12
N SER A 562 -42.53 -7.18 18.90
CA SER A 562 -42.35 -6.06 19.84
C SER A 562 -40.95 -5.43 19.81
N GLY A 563 -40.07 -5.82 18.87
CA GLY A 563 -38.64 -5.45 18.89
C GLY A 563 -38.07 -4.76 17.66
N VAL A 564 -38.87 -4.36 16.66
CA VAL A 564 -38.32 -3.72 15.44
C VAL A 564 -37.71 -2.33 15.73
N GLU A 565 -38.17 -1.64 16.79
CA GLU A 565 -37.51 -0.41 17.27
C GLU A 565 -36.17 -0.68 17.96
N SER A 566 -35.95 -1.86 18.56
CA SER A 566 -34.73 -2.16 19.34
C SER A 566 -33.55 -2.61 18.48
N ILE A 567 -33.76 -3.01 17.22
CA ILE A 567 -32.69 -3.40 16.29
C ILE A 567 -31.99 -2.16 15.71
N LEU A 568 -32.62 -0.99 15.80
CA LEU A 568 -32.17 0.29 15.22
C LEU A 568 -31.62 1.28 16.25
N GLY A 569 -30.95 0.81 17.31
CA GLY A 569 -30.44 1.65 18.40
C GLY A 569 -29.90 3.02 17.95
N THR A 570 -30.67 4.09 18.16
CA THR A 570 -30.28 5.51 18.04
C THR A 570 -29.47 5.95 16.80
N GLU A 571 -29.68 5.37 15.62
CA GLU A 571 -29.01 5.82 14.38
C GLU A 571 -29.97 6.45 13.34
N GLY A 572 -31.08 7.00 13.83
CA GLY A 572 -32.05 7.79 13.07
C GLY A 572 -31.85 9.31 13.11
N GLN A 573 -30.66 9.83 13.44
CA GLN A 573 -30.39 11.28 13.33
C GLN A 573 -29.22 11.61 12.38
N PRO A 574 -29.41 12.61 11.49
CA PRO A 574 -28.54 12.85 10.35
C PRO A 574 -27.19 13.46 10.75
N GLY A 575 -26.10 12.79 10.35
CA GLY A 575 -24.82 13.46 10.17
C GLY A 575 -24.91 14.40 8.96
N LYS A 576 -24.63 15.69 9.17
CA LYS A 576 -24.57 16.69 8.09
C LYS A 576 -23.33 16.47 7.21
N ASP A 577 -23.43 15.62 6.19
CA ASP A 577 -22.51 15.68 5.06
C ASP A 577 -23.04 16.67 4.02
N GLN A 578 -22.50 17.90 4.07
CA GLN A 578 -22.70 18.91 3.04
C GLN A 578 -21.70 18.74 1.89
N GLY A 579 -22.03 17.90 0.90
CA GLY A 579 -21.27 17.81 -0.35
C GLY A 579 -22.09 17.25 -1.50
N THR A 580 -22.71 18.13 -2.29
CA THR A 580 -23.45 17.77 -3.51
C THR A 580 -22.51 17.51 -4.69
N THR A 581 -22.59 16.33 -5.30
CA THR A 581 -22.77 16.12 -6.74
C THR A 581 -23.36 14.72 -6.98
N ALA A 582 -24.15 14.59 -8.05
CA ALA A 582 -24.96 13.41 -8.36
C ALA A 582 -24.11 12.14 -8.56
N GLY A 583 -24.15 11.26 -7.56
CA GLY A 583 -23.75 9.86 -7.63
C GLY A 583 -24.66 9.08 -6.67
N GLY A 584 -25.37 8.07 -7.18
CA GLY A 584 -26.17 7.17 -6.34
C GLY A 584 -25.28 6.22 -5.55
N VAL A 585 -25.58 5.99 -4.27
CA VAL A 585 -24.94 4.96 -3.43
C VAL A 585 -25.46 3.58 -3.86
N SER A 586 -24.63 2.53 -3.84
CA SER A 586 -25.07 1.15 -4.06
C SER A 586 -25.39 0.47 -2.73
N PRO A 587 -26.36 -0.46 -2.70
CA PRO A 587 -26.74 -1.18 -1.50
C PRO A 587 -25.56 -2.01 -0.98
N GLY A 588 -25.01 -1.66 0.19
CA GLY A 588 -23.78 -2.28 0.69
C GLY A 588 -23.12 -1.72 1.96
N GLU A 589 -23.62 -0.62 2.53
CA GLU A 589 -22.87 0.13 3.54
C GLU A 589 -23.32 -0.19 4.99
N GLU A 590 -22.77 -1.21 5.66
CA GLU A 590 -22.99 -1.38 7.12
C GLU A 590 -21.81 -0.91 7.98
N GLU A 591 -22.09 -0.43 9.19
CA GLU A 591 -21.11 -0.11 10.23
C GLU A 591 -21.56 -0.79 11.54
N TYR A 592 -20.62 -1.35 12.31
CA TYR A 592 -20.88 -1.89 13.65
C TYR A 592 -20.26 -0.95 14.69
N LYS A 593 -21.01 -0.60 15.75
CA LYS A 593 -20.47 0.09 16.92
C LYS A 593 -20.33 -0.91 18.05
N GLU A 594 -19.10 -1.12 18.54
CA GLU A 594 -18.92 -1.63 19.89
C GLU A 594 -19.35 -0.55 20.88
N ALA A 595 -20.19 -0.94 21.84
CA ALA A 595 -20.68 -0.09 22.90
C ALA A 595 -19.51 0.36 23.79
N SER A 596 -19.21 1.66 23.79
CA SER A 596 -18.53 2.31 24.92
C SER A 596 -19.52 3.22 25.63
N VAL A 597 -19.74 2.91 26.90
CA VAL A 597 -20.61 3.63 27.83
C VAL A 597 -19.97 4.96 28.18
N SER A 598 -20.63 6.08 27.87
CA SER A 598 -20.69 7.25 28.76
C SER A 598 -21.79 8.21 28.30
N GLN A 599 -22.73 8.49 29.20
CA GLN A 599 -23.85 9.41 28.97
C GLN A 599 -23.43 10.90 29.13
N PRO A 600 -24.22 11.85 28.58
CA PRO A 600 -23.84 13.24 28.37
C PRO A 600 -24.32 14.19 29.47
N GLY A 601 -23.63 15.33 29.63
CA GLY A 601 -24.25 16.56 30.14
C GLY A 601 -23.31 17.51 30.89
N ARG A 602 -22.94 18.65 30.26
CA ARG A 602 -23.04 19.99 30.87
C ARG A 602 -22.73 21.12 29.90
N LEU A 603 -23.43 22.23 30.17
CA LEU A 603 -23.58 23.45 29.40
C LEU A 603 -22.33 24.34 29.37
N TYR A 604 -22.28 25.21 28.35
CA TYR A 604 -21.38 26.37 28.20
C TYR A 604 -21.11 27.13 29.51
N GLN A 605 -19.87 27.02 30.00
CA GLN A 605 -19.13 28.10 30.68
C GLN A 605 -17.71 28.10 30.11
N GLY A 606 -17.11 29.30 29.96
CA GLY A 606 -15.85 29.49 29.24
C GLY A 606 -14.67 28.80 29.92
N ASP A 607 -14.36 27.58 29.50
CA ASP A 607 -13.27 26.81 30.10
C ASP A 607 -11.91 27.18 29.52
N ARG A 608 -10.96 27.36 30.44
CA ARG A 608 -9.52 27.47 30.17
C ARG A 608 -9.01 26.11 29.67
N ASN A 609 -9.22 25.84 28.38
CA ASN A 609 -8.95 24.55 27.76
C ASN A 609 -7.73 24.59 26.83
N LEU A 610 -6.72 25.42 27.14
CA LEU A 610 -5.45 25.44 26.41
C LEU A 610 -4.28 25.28 27.38
N LEU A 611 -3.28 24.51 26.94
CA LEU A 611 -2.02 24.32 27.64
C LEU A 611 -0.85 24.61 26.70
N ILE A 612 0.25 25.09 27.27
CA ILE A 612 1.53 25.27 26.57
C ILE A 612 2.43 24.13 27.00
N GLN A 613 2.94 23.36 26.03
CA GLN A 613 3.79 22.22 26.34
C GLN A 613 5.03 22.14 25.43
N HIS A 614 6.08 21.55 25.97
CA HIS A 614 7.25 21.07 25.24
C HIS A 614 7.57 19.66 25.72
N ASN A 615 7.58 18.69 24.80
CA ASN A 615 7.93 17.31 25.12
C ASN A 615 9.38 17.05 24.76
N LEU A 616 10.10 16.37 25.64
CA LEU A 616 11.50 15.98 25.45
C LEU A 616 11.80 14.70 26.24
N THR A 617 12.89 14.03 25.89
CA THR A 617 13.38 12.87 26.65
C THR A 617 14.19 13.33 27.87
N ALA A 618 14.39 12.43 28.83
CA ALA A 618 15.26 12.66 29.98
C ALA A 618 16.69 13.04 29.54
N GLY A 619 17.21 12.39 28.50
CA GLY A 619 18.51 12.71 27.91
C GLY A 619 18.57 14.15 27.35
N ASN A 620 17.53 14.59 26.62
CA ASN A 620 17.47 15.95 26.08
C ASN A 620 17.34 17.01 27.20
N LEU A 621 16.66 16.68 28.30
CA LEU A 621 16.59 17.58 29.46
C LEU A 621 17.94 17.74 30.16
N GLN A 622 18.70 16.64 30.31
CA GLN A 622 20.06 16.68 30.84
C GLN A 622 21.01 17.45 29.92
N PHE A 623 20.90 17.23 28.60
CA PHE A 623 21.65 17.97 27.60
C PHE A 623 21.38 19.47 27.69
N ALA A 624 20.10 19.87 27.78
CA ALA A 624 19.72 21.26 27.97
C ALA A 624 20.31 21.85 29.26
N ASN A 625 20.31 21.09 30.37
CA ASN A 625 20.93 21.52 31.62
C ASN A 625 22.45 21.74 31.47
N LYS A 626 23.17 20.85 30.76
CA LYS A 626 24.61 20.99 30.48
C LYS A 626 24.92 22.21 29.60
N LEU A 627 24.06 22.50 28.62
CA LEU A 627 24.18 23.66 27.74
C LEU A 627 23.88 24.98 28.49
N GLY A 628 23.30 24.93 29.68
CA GLY A 628 22.89 26.10 30.47
C GLY A 628 21.43 26.52 30.27
N GLY A 629 20.63 25.70 29.58
CA GLY A 629 19.20 25.90 29.37
C GLY A 629 18.67 25.32 28.05
N LEU A 630 17.35 25.41 27.84
CA LEU A 630 16.72 25.06 26.57
C LEU A 630 16.97 26.16 25.53
N ALA A 631 17.74 25.84 24.48
CA ALA A 631 18.01 26.75 23.38
C ALA A 631 16.78 26.86 22.46
N ALA A 632 16.01 27.94 22.58
CA ALA A 632 14.85 28.26 21.73
C ALA A 632 13.89 27.07 21.48
N PRO A 633 13.35 26.44 22.54
CA PRO A 633 12.55 25.22 22.40
C PRO A 633 11.25 25.50 21.63
N SER A 634 10.86 24.58 20.75
CA SER A 634 9.56 24.62 20.08
C SER A 634 8.44 24.37 21.10
N LEU A 635 7.56 25.35 21.29
CA LEU A 635 6.43 25.28 22.22
C LEU A 635 5.13 25.03 21.46
N ALA A 636 4.36 24.03 21.89
CA ALA A 636 3.05 23.73 21.34
C ALA A 636 1.95 24.33 22.22
N VAL A 637 0.95 24.96 21.60
CA VAL A 637 -0.30 25.38 22.26
C VAL A 637 -1.40 24.40 21.86
N THR A 638 -1.78 23.51 22.78
CA THR A 638 -2.74 22.42 22.54
C THR A 638 -3.94 22.57 23.46
N LYS A 639 -5.00 21.78 23.21
CA LYS A 639 -6.10 21.68 24.16
C LYS A 639 -5.77 20.66 25.25
N VAL A 640 -6.34 20.85 26.45
CA VAL A 640 -6.09 19.95 27.59
C VAL A 640 -6.62 18.54 27.32
N ASP A 641 -7.71 18.41 26.56
CA ASP A 641 -8.32 17.15 26.13
C ASP A 641 -7.65 16.52 24.90
N SER A 642 -6.63 17.16 24.34
CA SER A 642 -5.85 16.65 23.20
C SER A 642 -4.39 17.13 23.27
N PRO A 643 -3.65 16.71 24.33
CA PRO A 643 -2.25 17.09 24.47
C PRO A 643 -1.38 16.43 23.40
N LEU A 644 -0.27 17.06 23.05
CA LEU A 644 0.77 16.44 22.22
C LEU A 644 1.46 15.36 23.06
N THR A 645 1.54 14.12 22.57
CA THR A 645 2.13 12.98 23.31
C THR A 645 3.38 12.41 22.65
N SER A 646 3.80 12.97 21.52
CA SER A 646 5.04 12.60 20.81
C SER A 646 6.24 13.44 21.31
N PHE A 647 7.46 13.08 20.88
CA PHE A 647 8.72 13.82 21.12
C PHE A 647 9.39 13.68 22.50
N GLY A 648 8.91 12.78 23.36
CA GLY A 648 9.60 12.37 24.59
C GLY A 648 8.64 12.10 25.75
N GLU A 649 9.16 11.43 26.77
CA GLU A 649 8.42 11.00 27.96
C GLU A 649 8.25 12.10 29.03
N ILE A 650 9.00 13.19 28.94
CA ILE A 650 8.88 14.35 29.84
C ILE A 650 8.10 15.44 29.11
N THR A 651 7.03 15.94 29.75
CA THR A 651 6.27 17.11 29.27
C THR A 651 6.53 18.30 30.20
N LEU A 652 7.17 19.34 29.67
CA LEU A 652 7.32 20.63 30.36
C LEU A 652 6.10 21.50 30.05
N ILE A 653 5.47 22.03 31.09
CA ILE A 653 4.32 22.93 30.96
C ILE A 653 4.79 24.37 31.15
N GLY A 654 4.54 25.20 30.13
CA GLY A 654 4.91 26.61 30.14
C GLY A 654 3.80 27.51 30.70
N PRO A 655 4.12 28.61 31.40
CA PRO A 655 3.13 29.58 31.82
C PRO A 655 2.52 30.29 30.61
N LYS A 656 1.24 30.68 30.71
CA LYS A 656 0.49 31.41 29.68
C LYS A 656 1.27 32.55 28.99
N THR A 657 2.12 33.27 29.73
CA THR A 657 2.91 34.37 29.20
C THR A 657 3.85 33.96 28.05
N MET A 658 4.26 32.69 27.98
CA MET A 658 5.12 32.15 26.92
C MET A 658 4.42 31.98 25.57
N ALA A 659 3.09 32.03 25.53
CA ALA A 659 2.32 32.03 24.27
C ALA A 659 1.33 33.19 24.22
N ASP A 660 1.61 34.30 24.91
CA ASP A 660 0.82 35.53 24.82
C ASP A 660 1.43 36.50 23.80
N PRO A 661 0.79 36.73 22.64
CA PRO A 661 1.25 37.70 21.65
C PRO A 661 1.37 39.14 22.20
N LYS A 662 0.66 39.48 23.28
CA LYS A 662 0.77 40.79 23.95
C LYS A 662 2.11 40.97 24.64
N SER A 663 2.71 39.89 25.11
CA SER A 663 4.05 39.87 25.72
C SER A 663 5.17 39.97 24.66
N GLY A 664 4.83 39.99 23.37
CA GLY A 664 5.80 40.02 22.27
C GLY A 664 6.21 38.65 21.76
N THR A 665 5.63 37.56 22.28
CA THR A 665 5.86 36.20 21.79
C THR A 665 5.18 35.98 20.44
N ARG A 666 5.92 35.45 19.47
CA ARG A 666 5.38 35.09 18.17
C ARG A 666 4.65 33.75 18.28
N VAL A 667 3.34 33.74 18.03
CA VAL A 667 2.50 32.54 18.08
C VAL A 667 1.90 32.32 16.70
N PHE A 668 1.89 31.08 16.24
CA PHE A 668 1.44 30.72 14.89
C PHE A 668 0.27 29.73 14.95
N GLY A 669 -0.67 29.84 14.01
CA GLY A 669 -1.85 28.97 13.94
C GLY A 669 -1.60 27.54 13.44
N ALA A 670 -0.34 27.20 13.17
CA ALA A 670 0.12 25.89 12.76
C ALA A 670 1.62 25.76 13.09
N ASP A 671 2.15 24.54 13.01
CA ASP A 671 3.59 24.31 13.06
C ASP A 671 4.30 25.04 11.91
N ILE A 672 5.44 25.67 12.22
CA ILE A 672 6.21 26.52 11.31
C ILE A 672 7.50 25.87 10.81
N TYR A 673 7.81 24.63 11.26
CA TYR A 673 9.09 23.96 11.03
C TYR A 673 10.26 24.90 11.36
N SER A 674 10.41 25.19 12.66
CA SER A 674 11.52 25.99 13.17
C SER A 674 12.86 25.34 12.81
N PRO A 675 13.94 26.12 12.64
CA PRO A 675 15.28 25.59 12.38
C PRO A 675 15.64 24.45 13.35
N ARG A 676 16.33 23.42 12.84
CA ARG A 676 16.80 22.30 13.66
C ARG A 676 18.06 22.67 14.44
N TYR A 677 18.31 21.93 15.51
CA TYR A 677 19.56 22.01 16.26
C TYR A 677 20.74 21.77 15.30
N PRO A 678 21.80 22.60 15.34
CA PRO A 678 22.91 22.49 14.40
C PRO A 678 23.77 21.25 14.67
N ASP A 679 24.45 20.74 13.63
CA ASP A 679 25.38 19.62 13.77
C ASP A 679 26.59 20.01 14.64
N VAL A 680 26.88 19.15 15.62
CA VAL A 680 27.99 19.32 16.56
C VAL A 680 29.11 18.35 16.19
N VAL A 681 30.28 18.89 15.90
CA VAL A 681 31.51 18.12 15.69
C VAL A 681 32.40 18.18 16.92
N TYR A 682 33.17 17.12 17.15
CA TYR A 682 34.03 16.97 18.31
C TYR A 682 35.50 17.15 17.93
N LYS A 683 36.22 17.96 18.70
CA LYS A 683 37.67 18.06 18.64
C LYS A 683 38.28 17.35 19.84
N PHE A 684 38.78 16.15 19.57
CA PHE A 684 39.50 15.35 20.56
C PHE A 684 41.00 15.66 20.56
N LYS A 685 41.60 15.66 21.75
CA LYS A 685 43.05 15.53 21.89
C LYS A 685 43.48 14.12 21.45
N ALA A 686 44.68 13.94 20.92
CA ALA A 686 45.17 12.61 20.53
C ALA A 686 45.15 11.60 21.70
N SER A 687 45.37 12.06 22.93
CA SER A 687 45.27 11.22 24.14
C SER A 687 43.83 10.74 24.42
N ALA A 688 42.82 11.56 24.11
CA ALA A 688 41.41 11.22 24.30
C ALA A 688 40.98 10.07 23.38
N ILE A 689 41.37 10.14 22.10
CA ILE A 689 41.08 9.08 21.13
C ILE A 689 41.70 7.75 21.58
N LYS A 690 42.95 7.79 22.06
CA LYS A 690 43.64 6.60 22.62
C LYS A 690 42.91 6.03 23.83
N ASN A 691 42.39 6.88 24.72
CA ASN A 691 41.62 6.44 25.90
C ASN A 691 40.27 5.80 25.51
N ILE A 692 39.58 6.36 24.51
CA ILE A 692 38.34 5.79 23.96
C ILE A 692 38.64 4.42 23.33
N ALA A 693 39.66 4.33 22.46
CA ALA A 693 40.09 3.06 21.89
C ALA A 693 40.44 2.02 22.97
N LYS A 694 41.13 2.45 24.04
CA LYS A 694 41.46 1.58 25.18
C LYS A 694 40.22 1.06 25.92
N THR A 695 39.14 1.85 25.99
CA THR A 695 37.88 1.47 26.65
C THR A 695 37.23 0.27 25.96
N PHE A 696 37.36 0.18 24.63
CA PHE A 696 36.74 -0.87 23.80
C PHE A 696 37.74 -1.91 23.28
N ALA A 697 39.02 -1.85 23.66
CA ALA A 697 40.10 -2.63 23.06
C ALA A 697 39.83 -4.14 23.01
N ARG A 698 39.26 -4.70 24.09
CA ARG A 698 38.92 -6.13 24.14
C ARG A 698 37.84 -6.47 23.11
N GLN A 699 36.75 -5.71 23.10
CA GLN A 699 35.61 -5.96 22.22
C GLN A 699 35.95 -5.71 20.75
N MET A 700 36.78 -4.70 20.47
CA MET A 700 37.34 -4.44 19.15
C MET A 700 38.20 -5.62 18.65
N ASN A 701 39.00 -6.21 19.53
CA ASN A 701 39.77 -7.43 19.19
C ASN A 701 38.85 -8.63 18.92
N ILE A 702 37.81 -8.84 19.75
CA ILE A 702 36.79 -9.87 19.51
C ILE A 702 36.11 -9.67 18.15
N ALA A 703 35.77 -8.43 17.79
CA ALA A 703 35.08 -8.10 16.56
C ALA A 703 35.99 -7.99 15.32
N GLY A 704 37.32 -8.04 15.49
CA GLY A 704 38.28 -7.82 14.40
C GLY A 704 38.23 -6.41 13.78
N GLU A 705 37.74 -5.39 14.51
CA GLU A 705 37.52 -4.02 13.99
C GLU A 705 38.25 -2.98 14.85
N GLY A 706 38.83 -1.95 14.22
CA GLY A 706 39.46 -0.81 14.89
C GLY A 706 38.56 0.44 14.99
N LEU A 707 39.01 1.41 15.80
CA LEU A 707 38.36 2.71 15.94
C LEU A 707 38.69 3.64 14.77
N ASP A 708 37.68 4.17 14.08
CA ASP A 708 37.83 5.20 13.05
C ASP A 708 37.81 6.60 13.70
N GLU A 709 38.96 7.27 13.67
CA GLU A 709 39.09 8.60 14.28
C GLU A 709 38.28 9.70 13.58
N ASN A 710 38.10 9.61 12.26
CA ASN A 710 37.45 10.65 11.48
C ASN A 710 35.95 10.63 11.73
N GLU A 711 35.36 9.44 11.72
CA GLU A 711 33.95 9.26 12.05
C GLU A 711 33.67 9.56 13.53
N LEU A 712 34.60 9.25 14.44
CA LEU A 712 34.48 9.65 15.84
C LEU A 712 34.47 11.18 16.00
N LYS A 713 35.36 11.91 15.31
CA LYS A 713 35.41 13.39 15.35
C LYS A 713 34.15 14.02 14.75
N ARG A 714 33.57 13.40 13.72
CA ARG A 714 32.39 13.90 13.01
C ARG A 714 31.09 13.61 13.74
N SER A 715 30.91 12.37 14.18
CA SER A 715 29.60 11.84 14.61
C SER A 715 29.57 11.47 16.10
N GLY A 716 30.73 11.43 16.78
CA GLY A 716 30.84 11.17 18.21
C GLY A 716 30.11 9.90 18.64
N VAL A 717 29.10 10.06 19.50
CA VAL A 717 28.25 8.97 20.01
C VAL A 717 27.55 8.22 18.88
N GLY A 718 27.08 8.91 17.82
CA GLY A 718 26.35 8.27 16.72
C GLY A 718 27.19 7.29 15.90
N TYR A 719 28.51 7.49 15.86
CA TYR A 719 29.44 6.51 15.28
C TYR A 719 29.51 5.25 16.15
N LEU A 720 29.64 5.40 17.47
CA LEU A 720 29.75 4.30 18.43
C LEU A 720 28.46 3.49 18.56
N GLU A 721 27.29 4.13 18.45
CA GLU A 721 25.98 3.52 18.65
C GLU A 721 25.71 2.33 17.69
N ASN A 722 26.34 2.32 16.52
CA ASN A 722 26.15 1.27 15.52
C ASN A 722 27.25 0.19 15.52
N LYS A 723 28.13 0.18 16.52
CA LYS A 723 29.27 -0.72 16.59
C LYS A 723 29.02 -1.92 17.51
N PRO A 724 29.14 -3.18 17.01
CA PRO A 724 28.97 -4.37 17.84
C PRO A 724 29.86 -4.36 19.08
N TRP A 725 31.12 -3.92 18.94
CA TRP A 725 32.06 -3.84 20.06
C TRP A 725 31.67 -2.81 21.13
N ALA A 726 30.96 -1.74 20.76
CA ALA A 726 30.45 -0.77 21.72
C ALA A 726 29.25 -1.34 22.49
N MET A 727 28.35 -2.04 21.79
CA MET A 727 27.21 -2.74 22.40
C MET A 727 27.65 -3.86 23.35
N MET A 728 28.64 -4.67 22.94
CA MET A 728 29.24 -5.70 23.80
C MET A 728 29.78 -5.10 25.09
N LYS A 729 30.53 -4.00 24.98
CA LYS A 729 31.13 -3.36 26.16
C LYS A 729 30.07 -2.80 27.10
N PHE A 730 29.00 -2.22 26.57
CA PHE A 730 27.88 -1.73 27.36
C PHE A 730 27.19 -2.86 28.12
N LEU A 731 26.84 -3.96 27.44
CA LEU A 731 26.19 -5.10 28.07
C LEU A 731 27.04 -5.69 29.19
N GLU A 732 28.36 -5.82 28.99
CA GLU A 732 29.29 -6.24 30.04
C GLU A 732 29.27 -5.31 31.27
N VAL A 733 29.22 -4.00 31.06
CA VAL A 733 29.11 -3.01 32.15
C VAL A 733 27.78 -3.15 32.89
N GLU A 734 26.72 -3.48 32.17
CA GLU A 734 25.39 -3.79 32.72
C GLU A 734 25.29 -5.17 33.38
N GLY A 735 26.39 -5.94 33.43
CA GLY A 735 26.43 -7.29 33.97
C GLY A 735 25.68 -8.31 33.12
N VAL A 736 25.43 -8.01 31.84
CA VAL A 736 24.76 -8.87 30.88
C VAL A 736 25.78 -9.47 29.92
N GLU A 737 25.73 -10.78 29.74
CA GLU A 737 26.58 -11.46 28.77
C GLU A 737 26.14 -11.10 27.34
N PRO A 738 27.04 -10.56 26.49
CA PRO A 738 26.70 -10.19 25.12
C PRO A 738 26.33 -11.42 24.28
N ASN A 739 25.19 -11.37 23.59
CA ASN A 739 24.81 -12.41 22.64
C ASN A 739 25.61 -12.26 21.33
N ILE A 740 26.73 -12.98 21.26
CA ILE A 740 27.64 -12.97 20.11
C ILE A 740 27.26 -14.11 19.17
N ALA A 741 27.06 -13.78 17.90
CA ALA A 741 26.89 -14.76 16.85
C ALA A 741 28.26 -15.20 16.31
N TYR A 742 28.41 -16.51 16.11
CA TYR A 742 29.61 -17.11 15.53
C TYR A 742 29.24 -17.90 14.29
N ASN A 743 30.18 -18.01 13.35
CA ASN A 743 30.02 -18.86 12.18
C ASN A 743 30.08 -20.34 12.61
N MET A 744 28.92 -20.99 12.78
CA MET A 744 28.78 -22.41 13.16
C MET A 744 27.80 -23.16 12.24
N PRO A 745 27.97 -24.48 12.02
CA PRO A 745 26.97 -25.32 11.37
C PRO A 745 25.65 -25.35 12.15
N ASP A 746 24.53 -25.68 11.50
CA ASP A 746 23.21 -25.77 12.15
C ASP A 746 23.13 -26.88 13.21
N GLU A 747 22.11 -26.82 14.07
CA GLU A 747 21.96 -27.73 15.22
C GLU A 747 21.77 -29.21 14.79
N ALA A 748 21.13 -29.48 13.65
CA ALA A 748 20.91 -30.84 13.17
C ALA A 748 22.23 -31.46 12.67
N THR A 749 23.03 -30.67 11.96
CA THR A 749 24.39 -31.05 11.54
C THR A 749 25.30 -31.28 12.74
N GLN A 750 25.26 -30.42 13.76
CA GLN A 750 26.05 -30.62 14.99
C GLN A 750 25.68 -31.93 15.72
N LYS A 751 24.39 -32.28 15.81
CA LYS A 751 23.93 -33.54 16.41
C LYS A 751 24.40 -34.75 15.60
N ALA A 752 24.33 -34.65 14.28
CA ALA A 752 24.76 -35.72 13.40
C ALA A 752 26.29 -35.93 13.45
N ILE A 753 27.09 -34.87 13.54
CA ILE A 753 28.55 -34.97 13.73
C ILE A 753 28.89 -35.81 14.96
N LYS A 754 28.20 -35.58 16.10
CA LYS A 754 28.37 -36.39 17.31
C LYS A 754 27.86 -37.82 17.15
N LYS A 755 26.67 -37.99 16.57
CA LYS A 755 26.01 -39.30 16.40
C LYS A 755 26.85 -40.26 15.56
N TYR A 756 27.48 -39.77 14.51
CA TYR A 756 28.27 -40.56 13.56
C TYR A 756 29.77 -40.60 13.92
N GLY A 757 30.16 -40.10 15.10
CA GLY A 757 31.55 -40.10 15.56
C GLY A 757 32.48 -39.30 14.66
N LEU A 758 31.94 -38.27 13.98
CA LEU A 758 32.70 -37.37 13.11
C LEU A 758 33.49 -36.32 13.92
N ASP A 759 33.19 -36.17 15.21
CA ASP A 759 33.87 -35.28 16.14
C ASP A 759 35.32 -35.70 16.45
N LYS A 760 35.66 -36.99 16.33
CA LYS A 760 37.05 -37.46 16.48
C LYS A 760 38.02 -36.87 15.43
N PHE A 761 37.47 -36.34 14.35
CA PHE A 761 38.20 -35.73 13.24
C PHE A 761 38.42 -34.21 13.43
N PHE A 762 38.00 -33.63 14.55
CA PHE A 762 38.29 -32.23 14.84
C PHE A 762 39.79 -31.95 14.89
N GLY A 763 40.20 -30.83 14.29
CA GLY A 763 41.60 -30.42 14.19
C GLY A 763 42.36 -31.02 12.99
N VAL A 764 41.72 -31.85 12.18
CA VAL A 764 42.26 -32.30 10.90
C VAL A 764 41.86 -31.32 9.80
N GLU A 765 42.81 -30.95 8.94
CA GLU A 765 42.55 -30.06 7.81
C GLU A 765 41.53 -30.64 6.83
N ASP A 766 40.65 -29.80 6.32
CA ASP A 766 39.53 -30.16 5.43
C ASP A 766 39.96 -30.92 4.16
N TYR A 767 41.15 -30.65 3.63
CA TYR A 767 41.67 -31.44 2.51
C TYR A 767 42.02 -32.89 2.91
N ASN A 768 42.60 -33.08 4.10
CA ASN A 768 43.03 -34.40 4.57
C ASN A 768 41.84 -35.28 4.96
N LEU A 769 40.76 -34.67 5.49
CA LEU A 769 39.53 -35.38 5.84
C LEU A 769 38.86 -36.01 4.63
N ARG A 770 38.89 -35.34 3.48
CA ARG A 770 38.26 -35.84 2.25
C ARG A 770 38.91 -37.11 1.73
N GLU A 771 40.15 -37.38 2.09
CA GLU A 771 40.91 -38.56 1.67
C GLU A 771 40.87 -39.69 2.72
N ASP A 772 40.32 -39.44 3.91
CA ASP A 772 40.23 -40.43 5.00
C ASP A 772 39.03 -41.38 4.76
N PRO A 773 39.25 -42.71 4.55
CA PRO A 773 38.17 -43.63 4.23
C PRO A 773 37.14 -43.80 5.35
N GLU A 774 37.55 -43.64 6.61
CA GLU A 774 36.67 -43.77 7.76
C GLU A 774 35.78 -42.52 7.88
N PHE A 775 36.34 -41.34 7.61
CA PHE A 775 35.59 -40.09 7.47
C PHE A 775 34.57 -40.16 6.34
N GLN A 776 34.99 -40.58 5.14
CA GLN A 776 34.11 -40.66 3.96
C GLN A 776 32.88 -41.52 4.24
N LYS A 777 33.09 -42.69 4.86
CA LYS A 777 31.99 -43.59 5.23
C LYS A 777 31.05 -42.94 6.26
N ALA A 778 31.59 -42.38 7.34
CA ALA A 778 30.78 -41.76 8.39
C ALA A 778 30.00 -40.53 7.89
N ALA A 779 30.59 -39.73 6.99
CA ALA A 779 29.95 -38.59 6.36
C ALA A 779 28.79 -39.00 5.46
N VAL A 780 28.97 -40.06 4.65
CA VAL A 780 27.91 -40.61 3.80
C VAL A 780 26.79 -41.21 4.66
N ASP A 781 27.13 -41.99 5.69
CA ASP A 781 26.14 -42.58 6.61
C ASP A 781 25.32 -41.49 7.33
N ALA A 782 25.97 -40.40 7.75
CA ALA A 782 25.32 -39.25 8.36
C ALA A 782 24.38 -38.52 7.39
N GLN A 783 24.82 -38.31 6.15
CA GLN A 783 24.00 -37.70 5.11
C GLN A 783 22.78 -38.56 4.80
N ILE A 784 22.94 -39.89 4.71
CA ILE A 784 21.86 -40.84 4.44
C ILE A 784 20.80 -40.77 5.53
N ASP A 785 21.19 -40.79 6.80
CA ASP A 785 20.23 -40.74 7.90
C ASP A 785 19.50 -39.39 7.98
N GLN A 786 20.19 -38.28 7.73
CA GLN A 786 19.54 -36.98 7.63
C GLN A 786 18.54 -36.93 6.46
N TYR A 787 18.89 -37.49 5.30
CA TYR A 787 17.99 -37.54 4.14
C TYR A 787 16.78 -38.45 4.39
N LYS A 788 16.98 -39.60 5.02
CA LYS A 788 15.88 -40.54 5.35
C LYS A 788 14.83 -39.92 6.27
N GLN A 789 15.25 -39.08 7.20
CA GLN A 789 14.33 -38.43 8.13
C GLN A 789 13.57 -37.25 7.51
N ALA A 790 14.11 -36.66 6.44
CA ALA A 790 13.60 -35.43 5.84
C ALA A 790 12.74 -35.66 4.58
N PHE A 791 12.86 -36.82 3.92
CA PHE A 791 12.25 -37.09 2.61
C PHE A 791 11.47 -38.41 2.61
N ASP A 792 10.52 -38.53 1.69
CA ASP A 792 9.73 -39.76 1.53
C ASP A 792 10.55 -40.91 0.93
N GLU A 793 9.99 -42.12 0.93
CA GLU A 793 10.69 -43.33 0.50
C GLU A 793 11.12 -43.28 -0.98
N LYS A 794 10.38 -42.58 -1.84
CA LYS A 794 10.71 -42.48 -3.26
C LYS A 794 11.94 -41.58 -3.45
N ASP A 795 11.90 -40.38 -2.89
CA ASP A 795 13.00 -39.41 -2.96
C ASP A 795 14.25 -39.93 -2.23
N PHE A 796 14.06 -40.63 -1.12
CA PHE A 796 15.15 -41.30 -0.39
C PHE A 796 15.84 -42.36 -1.25
N ASN A 797 15.07 -43.21 -1.96
CA ASN A 797 15.65 -44.24 -2.83
C ASN A 797 16.37 -43.66 -4.05
N GLU A 798 15.85 -42.58 -4.65
CA GLU A 798 16.55 -41.85 -5.72
C GLU A 798 17.86 -41.24 -5.22
N PHE A 799 17.87 -40.71 -4.00
CA PHE A 799 19.06 -40.20 -3.36
C PHE A 799 20.10 -41.29 -3.03
N ILE A 800 19.68 -42.46 -2.51
CA ILE A 800 20.57 -43.61 -2.28
C ILE A 800 21.21 -44.03 -3.60
N LYS A 801 20.42 -44.13 -4.67
CA LYS A 801 20.93 -44.45 -6.00
C LYS A 801 21.97 -43.45 -6.48
N ALA A 802 21.74 -42.15 -6.29
CA ALA A 802 22.72 -41.11 -6.62
C ALA A 802 24.00 -41.20 -5.79
N ILE A 803 23.90 -41.51 -4.49
CA ILE A 803 25.08 -41.73 -3.64
C ILE A 803 25.84 -43.00 -4.05
N GLU A 804 25.17 -44.04 -4.52
CA GLU A 804 25.78 -45.31 -4.91
C GLU A 804 26.43 -45.27 -6.30
N GLU A 805 25.78 -44.62 -7.27
CA GLU A 805 26.13 -44.68 -8.70
C GLU A 805 26.88 -43.43 -9.21
N ASP A 806 26.76 -42.26 -8.56
CA ASP A 806 27.42 -41.01 -8.98
C ASP A 806 28.57 -40.62 -8.02
N ASP A 807 29.80 -40.92 -8.43
CA ASP A 807 31.02 -40.58 -7.71
C ASP A 807 31.24 -39.05 -7.56
N GLY A 808 30.68 -38.23 -8.46
CA GLY A 808 30.69 -36.78 -8.34
C GLY A 808 29.74 -36.29 -7.25
N TYR A 809 28.56 -36.89 -7.14
CA TYR A 809 27.61 -36.62 -6.06
C TYR A 809 28.15 -37.06 -4.71
N ARG A 810 28.68 -38.29 -4.59
CA ARG A 810 29.31 -38.81 -3.37
C ARG A 810 30.45 -37.91 -2.88
N ARG A 811 31.32 -37.44 -3.79
CA ARG A 811 32.42 -36.51 -3.44
C ARG A 811 31.94 -35.15 -2.97
N ARG A 812 30.79 -34.65 -3.45
CA ARG A 812 30.18 -33.40 -2.95
C ARG A 812 29.69 -33.55 -1.52
N VAL A 813 29.01 -34.67 -1.22
CA VAL A 813 28.57 -34.99 0.15
C VAL A 813 29.77 -35.03 1.11
N ILE A 814 30.82 -35.78 0.77
CA ILE A 814 32.05 -35.85 1.58
C ILE A 814 32.68 -34.46 1.78
N ARG A 815 32.72 -33.63 0.72
CA ARG A 815 33.27 -32.27 0.78
C ARG A 815 32.48 -31.36 1.72
N GLU A 816 31.16 -31.43 1.70
CA GLU A 816 30.28 -30.63 2.54
C GLU A 816 30.43 -31.01 4.00
N TRP A 817 30.38 -32.30 4.32
CA TRP A 817 30.62 -32.80 5.68
C TRP A 817 32.02 -32.49 6.17
N SER A 818 33.03 -32.55 5.31
CA SER A 818 34.41 -32.18 5.66
C SER A 818 34.51 -30.72 6.11
N ARG A 819 33.86 -29.80 5.38
CA ARG A 819 33.79 -28.40 5.78
C ARG A 819 33.03 -28.22 7.10
N ASN A 820 31.90 -28.90 7.27
CA ASN A 820 31.10 -28.78 8.50
C ASN A 820 31.86 -29.29 9.73
N VAL A 821 32.56 -30.42 9.60
CA VAL A 821 33.39 -31.00 10.66
C VAL A 821 34.61 -30.13 10.95
N TYR A 822 35.28 -29.61 9.91
CA TYR A 822 36.39 -28.67 10.06
C TYR A 822 35.93 -27.37 10.76
N GLN A 823 34.82 -26.78 10.33
CA GLN A 823 34.29 -25.55 10.92
C GLN A 823 33.79 -25.78 12.35
N MET A 824 33.16 -26.92 12.65
CA MET A 824 32.77 -27.27 14.02
C MET A 824 33.99 -27.48 14.92
N GLY A 825 35.04 -28.14 14.43
CA GLY A 825 36.30 -28.30 15.16
C GLY A 825 37.03 -26.97 15.38
N LYS A 826 37.05 -26.09 14.37
CA LYS A 826 37.58 -24.73 14.48
C LYS A 826 36.75 -23.90 15.46
N ALA A 827 35.42 -23.98 15.43
CA ALA A 827 34.55 -23.27 16.36
C ALA A 827 34.74 -23.70 17.83
N GLN A 828 35.14 -24.94 18.10
CA GLN A 828 35.48 -25.39 19.46
C GLN A 828 36.80 -24.82 20.00
N THR A 829 37.70 -24.38 19.11
CA THR A 829 39.05 -23.94 19.48
C THR A 829 39.27 -22.45 19.28
N ASN A 830 38.66 -21.84 18.25
CA ASN A 830 38.70 -20.43 17.92
C ASN A 830 37.48 -20.02 17.05
N PRO A 831 36.33 -19.70 17.65
CA PRO A 831 35.09 -19.39 16.91
C PRO A 831 35.19 -18.04 16.16
N GLU A 832 34.74 -18.04 14.91
CA GLU A 832 34.85 -16.89 14.01
C GLU A 832 33.65 -15.93 14.18
N PHE A 833 33.92 -14.64 14.39
CA PHE A 833 32.94 -13.61 14.73
C PHE A 833 32.02 -13.26 13.55
N ASP A 834 30.71 -13.45 13.69
CA ASP A 834 29.73 -12.96 12.70
C ASP A 834 29.36 -11.51 13.02
N TYR A 835 29.92 -10.58 12.25
CA TYR A 835 29.74 -9.15 12.48
C TYR A 835 28.27 -8.68 12.35
N ALA A 836 27.58 -9.14 11.31
CA ALA A 836 26.22 -8.68 11.02
C ALA A 836 25.20 -9.34 11.94
N GLY A 837 25.33 -10.66 12.15
CA GLY A 837 24.52 -11.40 13.11
C GLY A 837 24.69 -10.87 14.53
N THR A 838 25.93 -10.64 14.97
CA THR A 838 26.21 -10.07 16.29
C THR A 838 25.65 -8.65 16.44
N ARG A 839 25.80 -7.78 15.43
CA ARG A 839 25.22 -6.42 15.49
C ARG A 839 23.71 -6.44 15.74
N ASN A 840 22.99 -7.29 15.00
CA ASN A 840 21.55 -7.38 15.10
C ASN A 840 21.13 -8.01 16.44
N ALA A 841 21.77 -9.13 16.82
CA ALA A 841 21.51 -9.82 18.08
C ALA A 841 21.71 -8.91 19.30
N LEU A 842 22.81 -8.15 19.34
CA LEU A 842 23.08 -7.21 20.43
C LEU A 842 22.12 -6.02 20.45
N ARG A 843 21.70 -5.52 19.28
CA ARG A 843 20.72 -4.43 19.19
C ARG A 843 19.35 -4.87 19.71
N ASP A 844 18.92 -6.07 19.34
CA ASP A 844 17.69 -6.67 19.84
C ASP A 844 17.79 -6.97 21.34
N GLN A 845 18.93 -7.50 21.82
CA GLN A 845 19.18 -7.74 23.24
C GLN A 845 19.07 -6.45 24.07
N ILE A 846 19.70 -5.36 23.64
CA ILE A 846 19.60 -4.05 24.31
C ILE A 846 18.15 -3.53 24.29
N LYS A 847 17.42 -3.76 23.20
CA LYS A 847 16.03 -3.36 23.05
C LYS A 847 15.07 -4.14 23.95
N GLU A 848 15.23 -5.45 24.03
CA GLU A 848 14.44 -6.33 24.89
C GLU A 848 14.65 -6.02 26.37
N LEU A 849 15.87 -5.64 26.75
CA LEU A 849 16.17 -5.15 28.10
C LEU A 849 15.60 -3.76 28.40
N GLY A 850 15.06 -3.05 27.41
CA GLY A 850 14.60 -1.66 27.56
C GLY A 850 15.73 -0.68 27.87
N LYS A 851 16.98 -1.02 27.53
CA LYS A 851 18.19 -0.28 27.89
C LYS A 851 18.74 0.60 26.76
N GLN A 852 17.93 0.91 25.75
CA GLN A 852 18.37 1.72 24.60
C GLN A 852 18.90 3.09 25.04
N GLN A 853 18.20 3.76 25.97
CA GLN A 853 18.64 5.06 26.47
C GLN A 853 19.90 4.92 27.33
N ALA A 854 19.95 3.92 28.21
CA ALA A 854 21.14 3.65 29.04
C ALA A 854 22.39 3.36 28.20
N PHE A 855 22.23 2.71 27.04
CA PHE A 855 23.31 2.50 26.08
C PHE A 855 23.84 3.81 25.51
N VAL A 856 22.94 4.67 25.04
CA VAL A 856 23.31 6.01 24.52
C VAL A 856 23.97 6.85 25.62
N ASP A 857 23.45 6.81 26.85
CA ASP A 857 24.00 7.53 28.00
C ASP A 857 25.40 7.03 28.37
N TYR A 858 25.62 5.70 28.34
CA TYR A 858 26.92 5.10 28.54
C TYR A 858 27.94 5.60 27.50
N LEU A 859 27.59 5.53 26.21
CA LEU A 859 28.48 6.01 25.14
C LEU A 859 28.76 7.51 25.26
N THR A 860 27.73 8.29 25.62
CA THR A 860 27.88 9.73 25.89
C THR A 860 28.86 9.97 27.04
N SER A 861 28.77 9.21 28.13
CA SER A 861 29.69 9.31 29.27
C SER A 861 31.14 8.99 28.89
N VAL A 862 31.35 8.01 27.99
CA VAL A 862 32.68 7.65 27.48
C VAL A 862 33.30 8.82 26.70
N ILE A 863 32.51 9.48 25.84
CA ILE A 863 32.95 10.65 25.08
C ILE A 863 33.20 11.85 26.01
N GLU A 864 32.26 12.15 26.90
CA GLU A 864 32.31 13.33 27.76
C GLU A 864 33.45 13.28 28.79
N ARG A 865 33.82 12.09 29.28
CA ARG A 865 34.95 11.92 30.21
C ARG A 865 36.26 12.45 29.64
N GLU A 866 36.42 12.41 28.32
CA GLU A 866 37.62 12.90 27.64
C GLU A 866 37.59 14.42 27.38
N ASN A 867 36.49 15.09 27.75
CA ASN A 867 36.27 16.53 27.64
C ASN A 867 36.67 17.11 26.26
N PRO A 868 36.10 16.61 25.16
CA PRO A 868 36.38 17.14 23.83
C PRO A 868 35.81 18.55 23.65
N ASP A 869 36.52 19.41 22.92
CA ASP A 869 35.94 20.69 22.51
C ASP A 869 34.83 20.42 21.49
N GLN A 870 33.63 20.91 21.76
CA GLN A 870 32.49 20.79 20.83
C GLN A 870 32.39 22.06 19.99
N LYS A 871 32.28 21.89 18.67
CA LYS A 871 32.12 22.99 17.72
C LYS A 871 30.88 22.75 16.86
N ILE A 872 30.24 23.84 16.47
CA ILE A 872 29.17 23.82 15.48
C ILE A 872 29.81 24.01 14.10
N GLU A 873 29.58 23.06 13.19
CA GLU A 873 30.06 23.19 11.80
C GLU A 873 29.05 23.99 10.97
N ARG A 874 29.55 24.96 10.20
CA ARG A 874 28.74 25.73 9.25
C ARG A 874 29.45 25.81 7.91
N ILE A 875 28.73 25.53 6.84
CA ILE A 875 29.22 25.71 5.47
C ILE A 875 28.69 27.08 5.00
N SER A 876 29.58 27.97 4.53
CA SER A 876 29.15 29.20 3.87
C SER A 876 28.58 28.90 2.48
N ASP A 877 27.82 29.83 1.91
CA ASP A 877 27.26 29.72 0.56
C ASP A 877 28.33 29.49 -0.53
N SER A 878 29.61 29.78 -0.22
CA SER A 878 30.80 29.52 -1.03
C SER A 878 31.47 28.16 -0.79
N GLY A 879 30.86 27.26 0.00
CA GLY A 879 31.41 25.94 0.35
C GLY A 879 32.51 25.94 1.42
N THR A 880 32.79 27.07 2.08
CA THR A 880 33.85 27.15 3.09
C THR A 880 33.35 26.75 4.47
N ARG A 881 34.01 25.77 5.10
CA ARG A 881 33.68 25.32 6.46
C ARG A 881 34.14 26.35 7.49
N ARG A 882 33.25 26.76 8.38
CA ARG A 882 33.49 27.63 9.54
C ARG A 882 33.02 26.90 10.80
N TYR A 883 33.71 27.13 11.91
CA TYR A 883 33.39 26.50 13.19
C TYR A 883 33.06 27.57 14.23
N LEU A 884 31.96 27.36 14.95
CA LEU A 884 31.59 28.17 16.11
C LEU A 884 31.71 27.35 17.39
N ASP A 885 31.89 28.00 18.53
CA ASP A 885 31.85 27.32 19.82
C ASP A 885 30.44 26.81 20.10
N HIS A 886 30.31 25.58 20.61
CA HIS A 886 29.03 24.99 20.98
C HIS A 886 28.54 25.56 22.32
N THR A 887 28.12 26.82 22.32
CA THR A 887 27.51 27.51 23.47
C THR A 887 26.04 27.78 23.23
N ILE A 888 25.26 27.95 24.30
CA ILE A 888 23.81 28.25 24.19
C ILE A 888 23.56 29.52 23.38
N GLU A 889 24.43 30.53 23.48
CA GLU A 889 24.31 31.79 22.74
C GLU A 889 24.43 31.58 21.23
N ASN A 890 25.43 30.80 20.81
CA ASN A 890 25.66 30.50 19.38
C ASN A 890 24.55 29.62 18.80
N VAL A 891 24.09 28.62 19.56
CA VAL A 891 22.97 27.76 19.17
C VAL A 891 21.69 28.58 19.04
N VAL A 892 21.37 29.42 20.04
CA VAL A 892 20.19 30.30 20.00
C VAL A 892 20.26 31.30 18.85
N ALA A 893 21.45 31.83 18.53
CA ALA A 893 21.64 32.73 17.39
C ALA A 893 21.32 32.04 16.05
N ILE A 894 21.68 30.76 15.91
CA ILE A 894 21.35 29.94 14.74
C ILE A 894 19.85 29.64 14.69
N LEU A 895 19.28 29.15 15.79
CA LEU A 895 17.87 28.72 15.86
C LEU A 895 16.85 29.88 15.71
N LYS A 896 17.27 31.12 16.00
CA LYS A 896 16.43 32.31 15.81
C LYS A 896 16.45 32.85 14.38
N LYS A 897 17.35 32.38 13.52
CA LYS A 897 17.44 32.83 12.14
C LYS A 897 16.39 32.10 11.30
N ASP A 898 15.64 32.83 10.47
CA ASP A 898 14.66 32.24 9.52
C ASP A 898 13.63 31.31 10.17
N LEU A 899 13.00 31.77 11.27
CA LEU A 899 12.00 31.05 12.09
C LEU A 899 10.83 30.38 11.32
N ARG A 900 10.59 30.71 10.05
CA ARG A 900 9.56 30.09 9.20
C ARG A 900 10.21 29.34 8.06
N GLY A 901 10.05 28.02 8.03
CA GLY A 901 10.58 27.19 6.95
C GLY A 901 12.10 27.14 6.90
N GLY A 902 12.76 27.15 8.06
CA GLY A 902 14.22 27.06 8.17
C GLY A 902 14.81 25.68 7.87
N GLU A 903 14.04 24.79 7.21
CA GLU A 903 14.49 23.51 6.69
C GLU A 903 14.62 23.64 5.16
N ASP A 904 15.83 23.50 4.61
CA ASP A 904 16.12 23.61 3.17
C ASP A 904 15.58 22.43 2.31
N PHE A 905 14.56 21.70 2.78
CA PHE A 905 13.98 20.55 2.08
C PHE A 905 12.43 20.63 1.98
N ASN A 906 11.90 20.47 0.76
CA ASN A 906 10.48 20.61 0.43
C ASN A 906 9.65 19.36 0.82
N TYR A 907 9.06 19.34 2.02
CA TYR A 907 8.15 18.28 2.48
C TYR A 907 6.66 18.49 2.08
N GLY A 908 6.38 18.82 0.82
CA GLY A 908 5.01 18.89 0.28
C GLY A 908 4.07 19.91 0.98
N VAL A 909 2.77 19.62 1.11
CA VAL A 909 1.74 20.57 1.61
C VAL A 909 2.03 21.07 3.05
N GLY A 910 2.80 20.33 3.83
CA GLY A 910 3.25 20.70 5.18
C GLY A 910 4.22 21.88 5.19
N SER A 911 5.19 21.91 4.27
CA SER A 911 6.16 23.01 4.13
C SER A 911 5.51 24.28 3.54
N ILE A 912 4.44 24.13 2.75
CA ILE A 912 3.64 25.25 2.26
C ILE A 912 2.77 25.84 3.39
N ARG A 913 2.11 24.97 4.19
CA ARG A 913 1.28 25.40 5.34
C ARG A 913 2.11 26.14 6.38
N SER A 914 3.37 25.75 6.59
CA SER A 914 4.27 26.38 7.57
C SER A 914 4.78 27.75 7.12
N LYS A 915 5.15 27.89 5.84
CA LYS A 915 5.59 29.17 5.25
C LYS A 915 4.51 30.26 5.35
N TYR A 916 3.24 29.87 5.22
CA TYR A 916 2.09 30.79 5.24
C TYR A 916 1.23 30.72 6.52
N ALA A 917 1.71 30.08 7.59
CA ALA A 917 0.99 30.02 8.85
C ALA A 917 0.73 31.45 9.40
N PRO A 918 -0.53 31.80 9.73
CA PRO A 918 -0.83 33.12 10.26
C PRO A 918 -0.19 33.28 11.64
N GLU A 919 0.51 34.39 11.82
CA GLU A 919 1.05 34.82 13.11
C GLU A 919 0.00 35.65 13.83
N PHE A 920 -0.34 35.26 15.06
CA PHE A 920 -1.27 36.00 15.89
C PHE A 920 -0.61 37.32 16.31
N LYS A 921 -1.14 38.47 15.82
CA LYS A 921 -0.57 39.81 16.07
C LYS A 921 -1.21 40.49 17.28
N LYS A 922 -0.49 41.43 17.89
CA LYS A 922 -0.92 42.29 19.02
C LYS A 922 -2.28 43.01 18.84
N ARG A 923 -2.75 43.21 17.60
CA ARG A 923 -3.96 43.99 17.28
C ARG A 923 -5.18 43.17 16.80
N ASP A 924 -5.06 41.86 16.57
CA ASP A 924 -6.19 41.04 16.09
C ASP A 924 -6.97 40.37 17.24
N HIS A 925 -8.10 41.01 17.59
CA HIS A 925 -9.28 40.51 18.31
C HIS A 925 -9.32 40.39 19.85
N THR A 926 -10.21 41.24 20.40
CA THR A 926 -11.23 41.12 21.48
C THR A 926 -11.30 39.96 22.51
N LYS A 927 -10.46 38.92 22.54
CA LYS A 927 -10.40 38.02 23.72
C LYS A 927 -8.97 37.52 23.99
N PRO A 928 -8.45 37.63 25.23
CA PRO A 928 -7.14 37.09 25.60
C PRO A 928 -7.13 35.55 25.47
N ILE A 929 -5.98 34.96 25.10
CA ILE A 929 -5.76 33.51 25.24
C ILE A 929 -5.99 33.16 26.71
N GLN A 930 -7.04 32.39 27.01
CA GLN A 930 -7.34 31.94 28.37
C GLN A 930 -6.87 30.48 28.51
N GLY A 931 -5.56 30.28 28.62
CA GLY A 931 -4.94 28.99 29.00
C GLY A 931 -4.72 28.90 30.51
N ARG A 932 -4.42 27.69 31.00
CA ARG A 932 -3.85 27.51 32.35
C ARG A 932 -2.36 27.85 32.36
#